data_AF-A0A0D2A161-F1
#
_entry.id   AF-A0A0D2A161-F1
#
_cell.length_a   1.000
_cell.length_b   1.000
_cell.length_c   1.000
_cell.angle_alpha   90.00
_cell.angle_beta   90.00
_cell.angle_gamma   90.00
#
_symmetry.space_group_name_H-M   'P 1'
#
loop_
_entity.id
_entity.type
_entity.pdbx_description
1 polymer ?
#
loop_
_entity_poly.entity_id
_entity_poly.type
_entity_poly.pdbx_seq_one_letter_code
_entity_poly.pdbx_strand_id
1 'polypeptide(L)'
;MGGFGILEDYKLEHVPGTALLNDGLQPTYTASLKHGTGKYSHIVLVPQPSEDPNDPLNWPLWRKDLCLFVALLGTLLFPGVLVPILTPATYAMSVEFDTSLKAIAQLTGYCLLCVGSFGIFVSAMSRLWGKRPQFLLASLLGVIGTLVGECAHNYNTILSARLLQGFSVAAYESLIVAFVGDMYFVHQRGSRTTLFQLVSNTIAVLAPIISGVIYDHLGWRYIFHIAQPFLCLQLILAFFFLPETVYNRSSIYNTDTTSTENVQELGEVNRTKRADAQVENVEAGAQELPQPKTWLQKLTIYNGRFTKTSPLKLILDPFIVLINPATVWGCLTQGISSAWWVATSFVLAQIWSVPPYNLDAAAVGYLYTGPFIGGTLGVVFMVMTSDPLSRWVARKNGGIYEPEFRIYPIVIAVVTGAIGLFLFGSMIEAGQGYYVGSVLHGIYGFSVNVAGAVMNSYVVDAYREESTEMLIIAMIFKNFFFYSLSYYVNNWIAKVGPTKYFDVQGAVVMGIYATSIPMYFFGKKVRNEDSRRLRRGNAYEFTRETTLLKHVRGLVTVDEERSSLEPDLSTSQGLDGEKAAPQLFPGNVTSGDLEGNVLPALASDDSYGGSIPSRSYDSDEDLQIQAESLDIVEHDQATMHTALGDFGLTPYAMGLASKPADPGSRSDVFRKKSRINSVIRGLSELQPDNFDLPPVALASQLVDLFFEHVYPLYPFVHRPSFMQRLNETYSGGQRDIDVPWQATLNLIFAFGSDYLDLSLAETYTMSQSFLQHATELILSVCFDTTTLEVVQALLLLSCHLQSNMQYQRVWTSIGTLYRVAQSLGLHMDPGSWRISPIEKEIRRRIWWGIYSLDRFTSLKCGRPPSINIESLPVEAPAVVQDEQITETGIMELALDSGIPCSSQFFNSMVQLAHIAESILVSISKDTPWSLPGRNANAAETAALDPIHFIVQLAIVMEQEGKLRSWLDNLPDHLKFGAVHQSEKIRRQQSMLRVRYLHTRLMTHRQNLLSLIQCDRKRIDSLEDDFLRTVVMGSIRTCTQCACDITEMVKNSAAAQNMGPWWYNVQFLFTSLGILFAVQMRATITQHVDIQAVTSAVDGALDYLRFLGDVNGVVTRCRSYFESLRTRTETRKRSPRGPTMNETAEADHEAGLMVSGAMREGDNIGLPFGMNGNEFDHGLDHNHHNWSETNFDGTENLEPVTADLFLDHLMTDLDFDFS
;
A
#
# COMPACT_ATOMS: atom_id res chain seq x y z
N MET A 1 2.67 -34.97 0.03
CA MET A 1 1.37 -34.38 0.42
C MET A 1 1.40 -34.16 1.91
N GLY A 2 0.82 -33.06 2.40
CA GLY A 2 0.66 -32.85 3.84
C GLY A 2 -0.41 -33.78 4.40
N GLY A 3 -0.50 -33.85 5.73
CA GLY A 3 -1.53 -34.64 6.39
C GLY A 3 -2.94 -34.26 5.93
N PHE A 4 -3.81 -35.26 5.78
CA PHE A 4 -5.23 -35.05 5.47
C PHE A 4 -5.51 -34.18 4.22
N GLY A 5 -4.60 -34.18 3.25
CA GLY A 5 -4.76 -33.56 1.94
C GLY A 5 -4.32 -32.10 1.85
N ILE A 6 -3.86 -31.50 2.95
CA ILE A 6 -3.37 -30.11 2.95
C ILE A 6 -2.11 -30.01 2.07
N LEU A 7 -2.03 -28.95 1.26
CA LEU A 7 -0.91 -28.74 0.35
C LEU A 7 0.28 -28.11 1.09
N GLU A 8 1.37 -28.87 1.18
CA GLU A 8 2.65 -28.38 1.68
C GLU A 8 3.21 -27.24 0.84
N ASP A 9 4.00 -26.39 1.50
CA ASP A 9 4.81 -25.33 0.90
C ASP A 9 6.14 -25.27 1.64
N TYR A 10 7.25 -25.41 0.91
CA TYR A 10 8.59 -25.55 1.47
C TYR A 10 9.37 -24.22 1.50
N LYS A 11 8.72 -23.10 1.13
CA LYS A 11 9.35 -21.76 1.04
C LYS A 11 9.68 -21.08 2.38
N LEU A 12 9.24 -21.65 3.50
CA LEU A 12 9.62 -21.22 4.85
C LEU A 12 9.87 -22.47 5.70
N GLU A 13 10.92 -22.44 6.50
CA GLU A 13 11.24 -23.50 7.48
C GLU A 13 10.14 -23.67 8.54
N HIS A 14 9.42 -22.60 8.86
CA HIS A 14 8.26 -22.63 9.74
C HIS A 14 7.12 -21.73 9.22
N VAL A 15 5.93 -22.30 9.03
CA VAL A 15 4.73 -21.57 8.59
C VAL A 15 3.90 -21.13 9.82
N PRO A 16 3.61 -19.83 10.01
CA PRO A 16 2.94 -19.32 11.22
C PRO A 16 1.59 -20.01 11.50
N GLY A 17 1.38 -20.40 12.77
CA GLY A 17 0.18 -21.10 13.23
C GLY A 17 0.28 -22.63 13.18
N THR A 18 1.22 -23.20 12.42
CA THR A 18 1.51 -24.64 12.48
C THR A 18 2.34 -24.95 13.73
N ALA A 19 1.91 -25.92 14.55
CA ALA A 19 2.55 -26.20 15.84
C ALA A 19 2.78 -27.70 16.07
N LEU A 20 3.87 -28.08 16.75
CA LEU A 20 4.07 -29.44 17.21
C LEU A 20 3.27 -29.67 18.51
N LEU A 21 2.35 -30.64 18.47
CA LEU A 21 1.47 -31.03 19.58
C LEU A 21 2.10 -32.14 20.47
N ASN A 22 3.34 -32.54 20.19
CA ASN A 22 4.09 -33.49 21.00
C ASN A 22 4.86 -32.77 22.13
N ASP A 23 4.87 -33.38 23.32
CA ASP A 23 5.60 -32.96 24.52
C ASP A 23 7.14 -33.11 24.34
N GLY A 24 7.72 -32.39 23.38
CA GLY A 24 9.08 -32.59 22.85
C GLY A 24 10.07 -31.45 23.12
N LEU A 25 9.70 -30.39 23.84
CA LEU A 25 10.68 -29.45 24.37
C LEU A 25 11.50 -30.14 25.44
N GLN A 26 12.83 -30.21 25.27
CA GLN A 26 13.71 -30.83 26.27
C GLN A 26 13.48 -30.17 27.65
N PRO A 27 13.30 -30.96 28.74
CA PRO A 27 12.97 -30.42 30.06
C PRO A 27 14.03 -29.47 30.63
N THR A 28 15.24 -29.49 30.06
CA THR A 28 16.36 -28.58 30.37
C THR A 28 16.05 -27.10 30.13
N TYR A 29 15.22 -26.76 29.13
CA TYR A 29 14.95 -25.37 28.75
C TYR A 29 13.64 -24.81 29.33
N THR A 30 12.63 -25.65 29.56
CA THR A 30 11.34 -25.20 30.12
C THR A 30 11.37 -25.02 31.64
N ALA A 31 12.43 -25.46 32.32
CA ALA A 31 12.60 -25.33 33.78
C ALA A 31 12.89 -23.89 34.28
N SER A 32 13.32 -22.97 33.41
CA SER A 32 13.58 -21.56 33.76
C SER A 32 12.38 -20.62 33.50
N LEU A 33 11.28 -21.12 32.93
CA LEU A 33 10.06 -20.35 32.62
C LEU A 33 9.03 -20.41 33.76
N LYS A 34 8.12 -19.43 33.83
CA LYS A 34 7.01 -19.46 34.79
C LYS A 34 5.93 -20.45 34.33
N HIS A 35 5.51 -21.33 35.24
CA HIS A 35 4.45 -22.34 35.04
C HIS A 35 3.15 -21.93 35.74
N GLY A 36 2.04 -22.54 35.36
CA GLY A 36 0.74 -22.35 36.00
C GLY A 36 0.72 -22.84 37.47
N THR A 37 -0.32 -22.46 38.20
CA THR A 37 -0.50 -22.86 39.60
C THR A 37 -1.51 -24.01 39.74
N GLY A 38 -1.28 -24.93 40.69
CA GLY A 38 -2.21 -26.02 41.00
C GLY A 38 -2.32 -27.04 39.87
N LYS A 39 -3.54 -27.31 39.38
CA LYS A 39 -3.81 -28.30 38.31
C LYS A 39 -3.01 -28.06 37.03
N TYR A 40 -2.59 -26.81 36.80
CA TYR A 40 -1.87 -26.38 35.59
C TYR A 40 -0.36 -26.20 35.80
N SER A 41 0.22 -26.81 36.85
CA SER A 41 1.66 -26.74 37.17
C SER A 41 2.62 -27.34 36.14
N HIS A 42 2.10 -28.12 35.20
CA HIS A 42 2.83 -28.69 34.07
C HIS A 42 2.72 -27.82 32.80
N ILE A 43 2.01 -26.69 32.86
CA ILE A 43 1.75 -25.81 31.71
C ILE A 43 2.58 -24.54 31.86
N VAL A 44 3.47 -24.29 30.90
CA VAL A 44 4.20 -23.02 30.75
C VAL A 44 3.20 -21.89 30.51
N LEU A 45 3.35 -20.76 31.21
CA LEU A 45 2.51 -19.59 30.99
C LEU A 45 2.88 -18.90 29.68
N VAL A 46 1.86 -18.63 28.87
CA VAL A 46 1.96 -18.06 27.52
C VAL A 46 0.82 -17.03 27.45
N PRO A 47 1.08 -15.71 27.49
CA PRO A 47 2.41 -15.07 27.56
C PRO A 47 3.10 -15.27 28.91
N GLN A 48 4.42 -15.08 28.94
CA GLN A 48 5.16 -15.06 30.20
C GLN A 48 4.85 -13.76 30.96
N PRO A 49 4.36 -13.81 32.20
CA PRO A 49 3.99 -12.61 32.94
C PRO A 49 5.24 -11.85 33.41
N SER A 50 5.25 -10.54 33.17
CA SER A 50 6.34 -9.65 33.59
C SER A 50 6.44 -9.52 35.12
N GLU A 51 7.51 -8.93 35.64
CA GLU A 51 7.67 -8.70 37.09
C GLU A 51 6.95 -7.42 37.60
N ASP A 52 6.29 -6.64 36.73
CA ASP A 52 5.54 -5.44 37.15
C ASP A 52 4.22 -5.83 37.83
N PRO A 53 3.95 -5.38 39.08
CA PRO A 53 2.67 -5.57 39.77
C PRO A 53 1.44 -4.99 39.04
N ASN A 54 1.65 -4.08 38.09
CA ASN A 54 0.60 -3.41 37.32
C ASN A 54 0.17 -4.21 36.08
N ASP A 55 0.96 -5.17 35.60
CA ASP A 55 0.62 -6.03 34.46
C ASP A 55 -0.73 -6.74 34.70
N PRO A 56 -1.73 -6.61 33.80
CA PRO A 56 -3.01 -7.30 33.93
C PRO A 56 -2.89 -8.83 34.02
N LEU A 57 -1.84 -9.45 33.48
CA LEU A 57 -1.58 -10.89 33.64
C LEU A 57 -1.31 -11.28 35.10
N ASN A 58 -0.75 -10.37 35.92
CA ASN A 58 -0.46 -10.61 37.33
C ASN A 58 -1.67 -10.41 38.26
N TRP A 59 -2.81 -9.95 37.76
CA TRP A 59 -3.99 -9.73 38.60
C TRP A 59 -4.62 -11.06 39.09
N PRO A 60 -5.18 -11.11 40.31
CA PRO A 60 -5.85 -12.31 40.81
C PRO A 60 -7.11 -12.63 39.98
N LEU A 61 -7.39 -13.92 39.80
CA LEU A 61 -8.46 -14.41 38.92
C LEU A 61 -9.83 -13.78 39.21
N TRP A 62 -10.21 -13.62 40.49
CA TRP A 62 -11.48 -12.98 40.87
C TRP A 62 -11.62 -11.55 40.32
N ARG A 63 -10.51 -10.81 40.21
CA ARG A 63 -10.50 -9.43 39.69
C ARG A 63 -10.59 -9.42 38.17
N LYS A 64 -9.90 -10.34 37.48
CA LYS A 64 -10.01 -10.54 36.03
C LYS A 64 -11.44 -10.93 35.65
N ASP A 65 -12.00 -11.89 36.37
CA ASP A 65 -13.36 -12.39 36.16
C ASP A 65 -14.43 -11.34 36.47
N LEU A 66 -14.22 -10.45 37.45
CA LEU A 66 -15.07 -9.29 37.70
C LEU A 66 -15.02 -8.27 36.55
N CYS A 67 -13.82 -7.95 36.04
CA CYS A 67 -13.64 -7.07 34.88
C CYS A 67 -14.34 -7.66 33.65
N LEU A 68 -14.18 -8.97 33.43
CA LEU A 68 -14.84 -9.71 32.36
C LEU A 68 -16.35 -9.71 32.52
N PHE A 69 -16.89 -9.94 33.72
CA PHE A 69 -18.33 -9.90 33.99
C PHE A 69 -18.95 -8.55 33.64
N VAL A 70 -18.31 -7.43 34.02
CA VAL A 70 -18.79 -6.08 33.69
C VAL A 70 -18.69 -5.79 32.19
N ALA A 71 -17.65 -6.29 31.51
CA ALA A 71 -17.53 -6.17 30.06
C ALA A 71 -18.60 -7.00 29.32
N LEU A 72 -18.87 -8.23 29.78
CA LEU A 72 -19.93 -9.12 29.27
C LEU A 72 -21.34 -8.55 29.50
N LEU A 73 -21.59 -7.92 30.65
CA LEU A 73 -22.85 -7.22 30.91
C LEU A 73 -23.06 -6.05 29.93
N GLY A 74 -21.98 -5.36 29.56
CA GLY A 74 -22.01 -4.37 28.48
C GLY A 74 -22.33 -4.97 27.12
N THR A 75 -21.65 -6.06 26.72
CA THR A 75 -22.00 -6.79 25.48
C THR A 75 -23.46 -7.25 25.48
N LEU A 76 -23.96 -7.78 26.59
CA LEU A 76 -25.35 -8.20 26.78
C LEU A 76 -26.30 -7.03 26.48
N LEU A 77 -26.06 -5.86 27.07
CA LEU A 77 -26.97 -4.72 26.97
C LEU A 77 -26.86 -3.97 25.63
N PHE A 78 -25.64 -3.68 25.14
CA PHE A 78 -25.46 -2.86 23.95
C PHE A 78 -25.71 -3.68 22.65
N PRO A 79 -24.80 -4.51 22.12
CA PRO A 79 -25.09 -5.31 20.92
C PRO A 79 -26.22 -6.35 21.14
N GLY A 80 -26.29 -6.96 22.31
CA GLY A 80 -27.25 -8.05 22.58
C GLY A 80 -28.71 -7.58 22.73
N VAL A 81 -28.98 -6.50 23.47
CA VAL A 81 -30.34 -6.02 23.71
C VAL A 81 -30.71 -4.85 22.80
N LEU A 82 -29.94 -3.76 22.77
CA LEU A 82 -30.36 -2.54 22.06
C LEU A 82 -30.54 -2.73 20.55
N VAL A 83 -29.67 -3.50 19.88
CA VAL A 83 -29.79 -3.71 18.41
C VAL A 83 -31.13 -4.37 18.04
N PRO A 84 -31.47 -5.59 18.52
CA PRO A 84 -32.73 -6.27 18.17
C PRO A 84 -33.98 -5.77 18.94
N ILE A 85 -33.86 -4.73 19.78
CA ILE A 85 -34.90 -4.39 20.76
C ILE A 85 -36.29 -4.08 20.17
N LEU A 86 -36.33 -3.54 18.94
CA LEU A 86 -37.57 -3.18 18.23
C LEU A 86 -38.08 -4.27 17.27
N THR A 87 -37.30 -5.34 17.04
CA THR A 87 -37.57 -6.33 15.98
C THR A 87 -38.99 -6.94 16.01
N PRO A 88 -39.53 -7.45 17.13
CA PRO A 88 -40.89 -8.02 17.15
C PRO A 88 -41.99 -6.94 16.98
N ALA A 89 -41.69 -5.69 17.34
CA ALA A 89 -42.62 -4.56 17.27
C ALA A 89 -42.65 -3.87 15.89
N THR A 90 -41.69 -4.18 14.98
CA THR A 90 -41.48 -3.48 13.70
C THR A 90 -42.76 -3.29 12.89
N TYR A 91 -43.60 -4.32 12.79
CA TYR A 91 -44.86 -4.24 12.05
C TYR A 91 -45.91 -3.36 12.75
N ALA A 92 -46.15 -3.61 14.04
CA ALA A 92 -47.14 -2.87 14.81
C ALA A 92 -46.79 -1.38 14.95
N MET A 93 -45.50 -1.04 15.10
CA MET A 93 -45.01 0.34 15.05
C MET A 93 -45.23 1.00 13.68
N SER A 94 -45.14 0.26 12.57
CA SER A 94 -45.39 0.84 11.23
C SER A 94 -46.86 1.27 11.06
N VAL A 95 -47.79 0.54 11.68
CA VAL A 95 -49.21 0.90 11.75
C VAL A 95 -49.45 2.08 12.70
N GLU A 96 -48.81 2.10 13.88
CA GLU A 96 -48.97 3.20 14.86
C GLU A 96 -48.45 4.55 14.33
N PHE A 97 -47.34 4.55 13.59
CA PHE A 97 -46.73 5.76 13.04
C PHE A 97 -47.26 6.18 11.67
N ASP A 98 -48.18 5.42 11.05
CA ASP A 98 -48.63 5.59 9.66
C ASP A 98 -47.45 5.73 8.66
N THR A 99 -46.49 4.81 8.76
CA THR A 99 -45.27 4.81 7.95
C THR A 99 -45.00 3.45 7.32
N SER A 100 -44.26 3.44 6.22
CA SER A 100 -43.88 2.17 5.57
C SER A 100 -43.08 1.27 6.51
N LEU A 101 -43.38 -0.04 6.49
CA LEU A 101 -42.62 -1.06 7.23
C LEU A 101 -41.11 -0.99 6.97
N LYS A 102 -40.71 -0.61 5.75
CA LYS A 102 -39.32 -0.34 5.36
C LYS A 102 -38.69 0.75 6.21
N ALA A 103 -39.37 1.89 6.43
CA ALA A 103 -38.83 3.00 7.21
C ALA A 103 -38.58 2.58 8.66
N ILE A 104 -39.51 1.86 9.30
CA ILE A 104 -39.30 1.36 10.67
C ILE A 104 -38.15 0.33 10.71
N ALA A 105 -38.05 -0.59 9.75
CA ALA A 105 -36.93 -1.54 9.69
C ALA A 105 -35.56 -0.84 9.48
N GLN A 106 -35.53 0.22 8.69
CA GLN A 106 -34.32 1.04 8.46
C GLN A 106 -33.78 1.70 9.72
N LEU A 107 -34.59 1.95 10.76
CA LEU A 107 -34.10 2.47 12.05
C LEU A 107 -32.99 1.61 12.65
N THR A 108 -33.08 0.28 12.53
CA THR A 108 -32.02 -0.64 12.98
C THR A 108 -30.88 -0.74 11.96
N GLY A 109 -31.17 -0.57 10.67
CA GLY A 109 -30.16 -0.38 9.62
C GLY A 109 -29.22 0.80 9.92
N TYR A 110 -29.77 1.98 10.21
CA TYR A 110 -28.99 3.17 10.57
C TYR A 110 -28.21 3.01 11.88
N CYS A 111 -28.76 2.30 12.87
CA CYS A 111 -28.02 1.92 14.07
C CYS A 111 -26.75 1.13 13.71
N LEU A 112 -26.87 0.09 12.87
CA LEU A 112 -25.74 -0.75 12.47
C LEU A 112 -24.77 -0.06 11.50
N LEU A 113 -25.23 0.90 10.69
CA LEU A 113 -24.37 1.79 9.92
C LEU A 113 -23.41 2.59 10.83
N CYS A 114 -23.91 3.12 11.95
CA CYS A 114 -23.08 3.78 12.97
C CYS A 114 -22.09 2.79 13.63
N VAL A 115 -22.47 1.54 13.89
CA VAL A 115 -21.55 0.51 14.40
C VAL A 115 -20.41 0.23 13.41
N GLY A 116 -20.75 -0.01 12.14
CA GLY A 116 -19.77 -0.30 11.08
C GLY A 116 -18.82 0.86 10.81
N SER A 117 -19.34 2.08 10.71
CA SER A 117 -18.52 3.27 10.45
C SER A 117 -17.63 3.67 11.64
N PHE A 118 -18.11 3.55 12.88
CA PHE A 118 -17.37 3.98 14.07
C PHE A 118 -16.39 2.92 14.61
N GLY A 119 -16.59 1.64 14.31
CA GLY A 119 -15.74 0.54 14.79
C GLY A 119 -14.24 0.69 14.48
N ILE A 120 -13.89 1.25 13.32
CA ILE A 120 -12.50 1.53 12.93
C ILE A 120 -11.85 2.53 13.89
N PHE A 121 -12.55 3.65 14.13
CA PHE A 121 -12.09 4.70 15.03
C PHE A 121 -11.95 4.17 16.45
N VAL A 122 -12.94 3.43 16.95
CA VAL A 122 -12.88 2.84 18.30
C VAL A 122 -11.69 1.90 18.46
N SER A 123 -11.39 1.06 17.47
CA SER A 123 -10.18 0.22 17.49
C SER A 123 -8.90 1.06 17.57
N ALA A 124 -8.71 2.00 16.64
CA ALA A 124 -7.52 2.85 16.59
C ALA A 124 -7.35 3.69 17.88
N MET A 125 -8.44 4.26 18.39
CA MET A 125 -8.48 5.00 19.66
C MET A 125 -8.13 4.10 20.85
N SER A 126 -8.56 2.83 20.85
CA SER A 126 -8.27 1.88 21.92
C SER A 126 -6.79 1.50 22.02
N ARG A 127 -6.10 1.43 20.87
CA ARG A 127 -4.63 1.23 20.80
C ARG A 127 -3.89 2.51 21.19
N LEU A 128 -4.40 3.68 20.80
CA LEU A 128 -3.75 4.97 21.07
C LEU A 128 -3.88 5.42 22.54
N TRP A 129 -5.07 5.38 23.12
CA TRP A 129 -5.43 5.99 24.42
C TRP A 129 -5.93 5.01 25.48
N GLY A 130 -5.98 3.71 25.17
CA GLY A 130 -6.48 2.67 26.07
C GLY A 130 -7.94 2.28 25.80
N LYS A 131 -8.33 1.11 26.29
CA LYS A 131 -9.69 0.55 26.07
C LYS A 131 -10.74 1.20 26.97
N ARG A 132 -10.36 1.69 28.16
CA ARG A 132 -11.31 2.24 29.15
C ARG A 132 -12.06 3.49 28.67
N PRO A 133 -11.42 4.53 28.08
CA PRO A 133 -12.15 5.68 27.53
C PRO A 133 -13.25 5.26 26.55
N GLN A 134 -12.99 4.22 25.74
CA GLN A 134 -13.92 3.76 24.71
C GLN A 134 -15.16 3.11 25.33
N PHE A 135 -14.99 2.22 26.32
CA PHE A 135 -16.12 1.60 27.02
C PHE A 135 -16.97 2.60 27.82
N LEU A 136 -16.35 3.63 28.42
CA LEU A 136 -17.06 4.68 29.15
C LEU A 136 -17.82 5.62 28.20
N LEU A 137 -17.19 6.06 27.11
CA LEU A 137 -17.83 6.87 26.08
C LEU A 137 -19.00 6.12 25.43
N ALA A 138 -18.81 4.85 25.10
CA ALA A 138 -19.87 3.98 24.59
C ALA A 138 -21.05 3.88 25.57
N SER A 139 -20.78 3.57 26.84
CA SER A 139 -21.84 3.47 27.85
C SER A 139 -22.61 4.78 28.02
N LEU A 140 -21.92 5.92 28.00
CA LEU A 140 -22.55 7.24 28.06
C LEU A 140 -23.43 7.51 26.83
N LEU A 141 -22.92 7.26 25.62
CA LEU A 141 -23.68 7.46 24.37
C LEU A 141 -24.92 6.56 24.30
N GLY A 142 -24.87 5.34 24.83
CA GLY A 142 -26.01 4.43 24.84
C GLY A 142 -27.09 4.80 25.86
N VAL A 143 -26.70 5.34 27.03
CA VAL A 143 -27.62 5.95 28.00
C VAL A 143 -28.30 7.19 27.42
N ILE A 144 -27.56 8.06 26.73
CA ILE A 144 -28.10 9.26 26.08
C ILE A 144 -29.01 8.86 24.91
N GLY A 145 -28.58 7.94 24.05
CA GLY A 145 -29.38 7.46 22.92
C GLY A 145 -30.70 6.83 23.36
N THR A 146 -30.67 6.05 24.44
CA THR A 146 -31.88 5.42 25.00
C THR A 146 -32.81 6.45 25.66
N LEU A 147 -32.27 7.46 26.34
CA LEU A 147 -33.05 8.60 26.85
C LEU A 147 -33.73 9.40 25.73
N VAL A 148 -33.05 9.62 24.60
CA VAL A 148 -33.65 10.28 23.43
C VAL A 148 -34.75 9.41 22.80
N GLY A 149 -34.59 8.09 22.80
CA GLY A 149 -35.61 7.14 22.35
C GLY A 149 -36.83 7.08 23.26
N GLU A 150 -36.62 7.19 24.57
CA GLU A 150 -37.64 7.28 25.61
C GLU A 150 -38.52 8.54 25.43
N CYS A 151 -37.90 9.69 25.20
CA CYS A 151 -38.58 10.97 24.95
C CYS A 151 -39.08 11.14 23.49
N ALA A 152 -39.09 10.09 22.67
CA ALA A 152 -39.42 10.22 21.26
C ALA A 152 -40.93 10.36 21.00
N HIS A 153 -41.28 11.35 20.19
CA HIS A 153 -42.64 11.58 19.68
C HIS A 153 -42.75 11.43 18.16
N ASN A 154 -41.62 11.58 17.43
CA ASN A 154 -41.56 11.56 15.97
C ASN A 154 -40.54 10.52 15.48
N TYR A 155 -40.74 9.99 14.27
CA TYR A 155 -39.80 9.07 13.61
C TYR A 155 -38.35 9.57 13.62
N ASN A 156 -38.12 10.85 13.31
CA ASN A 156 -36.78 11.45 13.29
C ASN A 156 -36.10 11.45 14.67
N THR A 157 -36.86 11.55 15.76
CA THR A 157 -36.31 11.48 17.12
C THR A 157 -35.87 10.05 17.46
N ILE A 158 -36.66 9.05 17.05
CA ILE A 158 -36.26 7.63 17.16
C ILE A 158 -35.02 7.37 16.29
N LEU A 159 -34.97 7.89 15.06
CA LEU A 159 -33.78 7.78 14.20
C LEU A 159 -32.53 8.36 14.89
N SER A 160 -32.61 9.57 15.46
CA SER A 160 -31.50 10.16 16.22
C SER A 160 -31.08 9.31 17.42
N ALA A 161 -32.04 8.75 18.17
CA ALA A 161 -31.76 7.80 19.24
C ALA A 161 -31.00 6.56 18.75
N ARG A 162 -31.40 5.99 17.61
CA ARG A 162 -30.77 4.80 17.02
C ARG A 162 -29.36 5.06 16.49
N LEU A 163 -29.08 6.25 15.94
CA LEU A 163 -27.72 6.64 15.56
C LEU A 163 -26.80 6.72 16.79
N LEU A 164 -27.26 7.34 17.89
CA LEU A 164 -26.51 7.41 19.15
C LEU A 164 -26.28 6.02 19.79
N GLN A 165 -27.30 5.16 19.78
CA GLN A 165 -27.17 3.76 20.20
C GLN A 165 -26.15 3.02 19.32
N GLY A 166 -26.11 3.25 18.01
CA GLY A 166 -25.13 2.66 17.10
C GLY A 166 -23.68 2.99 17.48
N PHE A 167 -23.39 4.25 17.85
CA PHE A 167 -22.06 4.62 18.36
C PHE A 167 -21.71 3.93 19.68
N SER A 168 -22.68 3.64 20.55
CA SER A 168 -22.45 2.89 21.80
C SER A 168 -22.11 1.41 21.58
N VAL A 169 -22.72 0.77 20.58
CA VAL A 169 -22.56 -0.66 20.33
C VAL A 169 -21.15 -0.98 19.80
N ALA A 170 -20.56 -0.08 19.00
CA ALA A 170 -19.25 -0.26 18.36
C ALA A 170 -18.12 -0.71 19.31
N ALA A 171 -18.02 -0.15 20.52
CA ALA A 171 -16.95 -0.51 21.47
C ALA A 171 -17.16 -1.88 22.13
N TYR A 172 -18.40 -2.19 22.53
CA TYR A 172 -18.74 -3.45 23.20
C TYR A 172 -18.78 -4.66 22.27
N GLU A 173 -18.94 -4.43 20.96
CA GLU A 173 -18.85 -5.47 19.95
C GLU A 173 -17.39 -5.72 19.51
N SER A 174 -16.57 -4.67 19.31
CA SER A 174 -15.21 -4.81 18.76
C SER A 174 -14.10 -5.09 19.79
N LEU A 175 -14.10 -4.41 20.95
CA LEU A 175 -12.92 -4.39 21.84
C LEU A 175 -12.81 -5.59 22.78
N ILE A 176 -13.89 -6.33 22.96
CA ILE A 176 -14.02 -7.40 23.97
C ILE A 176 -13.05 -8.56 23.76
N VAL A 177 -12.78 -8.97 22.51
CA VAL A 177 -11.83 -10.05 22.21
C VAL A 177 -10.40 -9.65 22.56
N ALA A 178 -10.02 -8.39 22.30
CA ALA A 178 -8.74 -7.82 22.70
C ALA A 178 -8.65 -7.64 24.22
N PHE A 179 -9.74 -7.22 24.89
CA PHE A 179 -9.82 -7.06 26.34
C PHE A 179 -9.60 -8.40 27.09
N VAL A 180 -10.13 -9.52 26.58
CA VAL A 180 -9.84 -10.86 27.11
C VAL A 180 -8.35 -11.22 26.89
N GLY A 181 -7.78 -10.86 25.73
CA GLY A 181 -6.37 -11.08 25.40
C GLY A 181 -5.39 -10.36 26.33
N ASP A 182 -5.72 -9.15 26.80
CA ASP A 182 -4.85 -8.37 27.70
C ASP A 182 -4.63 -9.07 29.07
N MET A 183 -5.64 -9.80 29.56
CA MET A 183 -5.74 -10.27 30.95
C MET A 183 -5.53 -11.78 31.15
N TYR A 184 -5.78 -12.63 30.15
CA TYR A 184 -5.78 -14.09 30.32
C TYR A 184 -4.72 -14.78 29.45
N PHE A 185 -3.97 -15.69 30.08
CA PHE A 185 -3.06 -16.61 29.40
C PHE A 185 -3.80 -17.52 28.39
N VAL A 186 -3.13 -17.99 27.34
CA VAL A 186 -3.72 -18.77 26.22
C VAL A 186 -4.59 -19.94 26.71
N HIS A 187 -4.12 -20.72 27.67
CA HIS A 187 -4.84 -21.88 28.23
C HIS A 187 -6.16 -21.52 28.96
N GLN A 188 -6.36 -20.25 29.33
CA GLN A 188 -7.60 -19.72 29.93
C GLN A 188 -8.42 -18.92 28.90
N ARG A 189 -7.73 -18.18 28.02
CA ARG A 189 -8.28 -17.26 27.01
C ARG A 189 -9.40 -17.89 26.20
N GLY A 190 -9.17 -19.09 25.63
CA GLY A 190 -10.16 -19.79 24.82
C GLY A 190 -11.52 -19.94 25.51
N SER A 191 -11.53 -20.45 26.74
CA SER A 191 -12.76 -20.65 27.52
C SER A 191 -13.54 -19.35 27.79
N ARG A 192 -12.84 -18.22 27.96
CA ARG A 192 -13.44 -16.90 28.20
C ARG A 192 -13.97 -16.26 26.92
N THR A 193 -13.25 -16.39 25.80
CA THR A 193 -13.73 -15.97 24.47
C THR A 193 -14.98 -16.74 24.06
N THR A 194 -15.03 -18.05 24.33
CA THR A 194 -16.21 -18.89 24.06
C THR A 194 -17.41 -18.52 24.94
N LEU A 195 -17.18 -18.21 26.24
CA LEU A 195 -18.24 -17.71 27.12
C LEU A 195 -18.83 -16.38 26.60
N PHE A 196 -17.99 -15.48 26.10
CA PHE A 196 -18.42 -14.25 25.43
C PHE A 196 -19.32 -14.53 24.22
N GLN A 197 -18.90 -15.42 23.30
CA GLN A 197 -19.68 -15.75 22.11
C GLN A 197 -21.04 -16.38 22.46
N LEU A 198 -21.07 -17.26 23.47
CA LEU A 198 -22.31 -17.84 24.00
C LEU A 198 -23.26 -16.74 24.50
N VAL A 199 -22.77 -15.87 25.40
CA VAL A 199 -23.56 -14.76 25.96
C VAL A 199 -24.09 -13.84 24.85
N SER A 200 -23.23 -13.38 23.95
CA SER A 200 -23.61 -12.45 22.88
C SER A 200 -24.71 -13.02 21.98
N ASN A 201 -24.57 -14.28 21.53
CA ASN A 201 -25.49 -14.87 20.57
C ASN A 201 -26.81 -15.32 21.22
N THR A 202 -26.76 -15.89 22.43
CA THR A 202 -27.97 -16.32 23.16
C THR A 202 -28.83 -15.12 23.56
N ILE A 203 -28.23 -13.99 23.98
CA ILE A 203 -28.99 -12.77 24.35
C ILE A 203 -29.60 -12.05 23.14
N ALA A 204 -28.89 -11.95 22.02
CA ALA A 204 -29.42 -11.31 20.80
C ALA A 204 -30.75 -11.91 20.33
N VAL A 205 -30.98 -13.19 20.64
CA VAL A 205 -32.19 -13.95 20.30
C VAL A 205 -33.22 -13.96 21.44
N LEU A 206 -32.78 -13.82 22.70
CA LEU A 206 -33.66 -13.68 23.86
C LEU A 206 -34.32 -12.29 23.93
N ALA A 207 -33.64 -11.24 23.47
CA ALA A 207 -34.14 -9.86 23.52
C ALA A 207 -35.49 -9.66 22.79
N PRO A 208 -35.70 -10.17 21.55
CA PRO A 208 -37.03 -10.18 20.90
C PRO A 208 -38.14 -10.88 21.70
N ILE A 209 -37.83 -11.93 22.46
CA ILE A 209 -38.84 -12.65 23.27
C ILE A 209 -39.36 -11.72 24.38
N ILE A 210 -38.46 -11.01 25.06
CA ILE A 210 -38.80 -10.10 26.15
C ILE A 210 -39.44 -8.81 25.62
N SER A 211 -38.89 -8.21 24.55
CA SER A 211 -39.40 -6.95 24.03
C SER A 211 -40.76 -7.08 23.34
N GLY A 212 -41.08 -8.24 22.75
CA GLY A 212 -42.42 -8.53 22.21
C GLY A 212 -43.51 -8.52 23.29
N VAL A 213 -43.24 -9.09 24.46
CA VAL A 213 -44.18 -9.09 25.61
C VAL A 213 -44.30 -7.69 26.25
N ILE A 214 -43.18 -6.95 26.34
CA ILE A 214 -43.23 -5.55 26.82
C ILE A 214 -44.06 -4.68 25.88
N TYR A 215 -43.89 -4.83 24.57
CA TYR A 215 -44.67 -4.09 23.57
C TYR A 215 -46.17 -4.32 23.75
N ASP A 216 -46.59 -5.58 23.85
CA ASP A 216 -48.00 -5.97 23.86
C ASP A 216 -48.76 -5.45 25.11
N HIS A 217 -48.10 -5.44 26.27
CA HIS A 217 -48.72 -5.02 27.52
C HIS A 217 -48.51 -3.55 27.90
N LEU A 218 -47.42 -2.92 27.45
CA LEU A 218 -47.01 -1.58 27.89
C LEU A 218 -46.71 -0.60 26.73
N GLY A 219 -46.61 -1.08 25.49
CA GLY A 219 -46.27 -0.27 24.31
C GLY A 219 -44.77 -0.06 24.11
N TRP A 220 -44.38 0.39 22.92
CA TRP A 220 -42.97 0.47 22.50
C TRP A 220 -42.09 1.39 23.35
N ARG A 221 -42.64 2.47 23.95
CA ARG A 221 -41.85 3.36 24.83
C ARG A 221 -41.29 2.64 26.06
N TYR A 222 -42.05 1.70 26.63
CA TYR A 222 -41.60 0.95 27.81
C TYR A 222 -40.44 0.00 27.53
N ILE A 223 -40.20 -0.35 26.26
CA ILE A 223 -38.99 -1.06 25.84
C ILE A 223 -37.74 -0.21 26.16
N PHE A 224 -37.79 1.12 25.96
CA PHE A 224 -36.71 2.02 26.33
C PHE A 224 -36.68 2.35 27.83
N HIS A 225 -37.83 2.66 28.45
CA HIS A 225 -37.90 2.92 29.90
C HIS A 225 -37.33 1.77 30.74
N ILE A 226 -37.60 0.51 30.36
CA ILE A 226 -37.11 -0.68 31.08
C ILE A 226 -35.62 -0.92 30.83
N ALA A 227 -35.10 -0.63 29.62
CA ALA A 227 -33.68 -0.78 29.31
C ALA A 227 -32.80 0.27 30.03
N GLN A 228 -33.29 1.51 30.15
CA GLN A 228 -32.55 2.66 30.68
C GLN A 228 -31.85 2.45 32.04
N PRO A 229 -32.49 1.91 33.10
CA PRO A 229 -31.83 1.68 34.38
C PRO A 229 -30.67 0.66 34.30
N PHE A 230 -30.76 -0.36 33.44
CA PHE A 230 -29.66 -1.32 33.24
C PHE A 230 -28.46 -0.68 32.54
N LEU A 231 -28.69 0.22 31.58
CA LEU A 231 -27.61 0.99 30.93
C LEU A 231 -26.93 1.96 31.90
N CYS A 232 -27.72 2.63 32.74
CA CYS A 232 -27.19 3.50 33.80
C CYS A 232 -26.36 2.70 34.82
N LEU A 233 -26.84 1.52 35.23
CA LEU A 233 -26.08 0.61 36.10
C LEU A 233 -24.79 0.15 35.42
N GLN A 234 -24.82 -0.21 34.13
CA GLN A 234 -23.64 -0.59 33.37
C GLN A 234 -22.60 0.54 33.27
N LEU A 235 -23.03 1.79 33.08
CA LEU A 235 -22.13 2.96 33.11
C LEU A 235 -21.44 3.11 34.48
N ILE A 236 -22.19 2.95 35.58
CA ILE A 236 -21.65 3.00 36.95
C ILE A 236 -20.66 1.85 37.18
N LEU A 237 -21.02 0.62 36.78
CA LEU A 237 -20.15 -0.55 36.93
C LEU A 237 -18.88 -0.43 36.08
N ALA A 238 -18.98 0.02 34.84
CA ALA A 238 -17.83 0.28 33.98
C ALA A 238 -16.90 1.36 34.57
N PHE A 239 -17.46 2.41 35.19
CA PHE A 239 -16.66 3.45 35.82
C PHE A 239 -15.80 2.93 36.99
N PHE A 240 -16.39 2.13 37.89
CA PHE A 240 -15.70 1.65 39.10
C PHE A 240 -14.90 0.36 38.93
N PHE A 241 -15.36 -0.57 38.09
CA PHE A 241 -14.83 -1.94 38.02
C PHE A 241 -14.11 -2.29 36.71
N LEU A 242 -14.09 -1.40 35.71
CA LEU A 242 -13.35 -1.60 34.46
C LEU A 242 -12.10 -0.68 34.41
N PRO A 243 -10.97 -1.09 35.03
CA PRO A 243 -9.70 -0.39 34.91
C PRO A 243 -9.13 -0.51 33.49
N GLU A 244 -8.13 0.31 33.17
CA GLU A 244 -7.39 0.16 31.91
C GLU A 244 -6.63 -1.17 31.86
N THR A 245 -6.65 -1.84 30.71
CA THR A 245 -6.04 -3.17 30.49
C THR A 245 -4.92 -3.15 29.45
N VAL A 246 -4.75 -2.08 28.69
CA VAL A 246 -3.60 -1.97 27.77
C VAL A 246 -2.30 -1.84 28.59
N TYR A 247 -1.35 -2.74 28.34
CA TYR A 247 -0.04 -2.76 28.99
C TYR A 247 1.04 -3.11 27.95
N ASN A 248 2.10 -2.30 27.89
CA ASN A 248 3.13 -2.40 26.86
C ASN A 248 4.26 -3.34 27.31
N ARG A 249 4.19 -4.62 26.93
CA ARG A 249 5.18 -5.66 27.26
C ARG A 249 6.31 -5.66 26.24
N SER A 250 7.56 -5.81 26.70
CA SER A 250 8.68 -6.04 25.78
C SER A 250 8.50 -7.36 25.01
N SER A 251 8.92 -7.38 23.75
CA SER A 251 8.76 -8.51 22.82
C SER A 251 9.23 -9.86 23.39
N ILE A 252 10.28 -9.82 24.19
CA ILE A 252 10.88 -10.93 24.94
C ILE A 252 9.85 -11.71 25.80
N TYR A 253 8.79 -11.06 26.30
CA TYR A 253 7.72 -11.72 27.08
C TYR A 253 6.50 -12.15 26.23
N ASN A 254 6.42 -11.70 24.97
CA ASN A 254 5.34 -12.03 24.03
C ASN A 254 5.64 -13.37 23.31
N THR A 255 5.78 -14.42 24.11
CA THR A 255 6.10 -15.79 23.67
C THR A 255 5.02 -16.41 22.77
N ASP A 256 3.84 -15.79 22.69
CA ASP A 256 2.67 -16.21 21.91
C ASP A 256 2.79 -15.93 20.40
N THR A 257 3.70 -15.03 20.02
CA THR A 257 3.74 -14.38 18.69
C THR A 257 4.98 -14.67 17.86
N THR A 258 6.02 -15.31 18.39
CA THR A 258 7.28 -15.54 17.65
C THR A 258 7.86 -16.93 17.94
N SER A 259 8.84 -17.35 17.13
CA SER A 259 9.38 -18.71 17.02
C SER A 259 9.88 -19.33 18.33
N THR A 260 10.11 -20.65 18.31
CA THR A 260 10.71 -21.43 19.40
C THR A 260 12.05 -20.89 19.89
N GLU A 261 12.74 -20.11 19.06
CA GLU A 261 13.98 -19.39 19.38
C GLU A 261 13.78 -18.41 20.54
N ASN A 262 12.73 -17.59 20.54
CA ASN A 262 12.44 -16.66 21.65
C ASN A 262 12.18 -17.38 22.98
N VAL A 263 11.70 -18.63 22.95
CA VAL A 263 11.53 -19.47 24.15
C VAL A 263 12.89 -19.90 24.70
N GLN A 264 13.83 -20.21 23.81
CA GLN A 264 15.21 -20.57 24.16
C GLN A 264 15.98 -19.35 24.66
N GLU A 265 15.95 -18.23 23.94
CA GLU A 265 16.56 -16.96 24.37
C GLU A 265 16.05 -16.50 25.74
N LEU A 266 14.72 -16.48 25.96
CA LEU A 266 14.15 -16.13 27.26
C LEU A 266 14.54 -17.15 28.34
N GLY A 267 14.60 -18.43 28.00
CA GLY A 267 15.04 -19.51 28.88
C GLY A 267 16.50 -19.36 29.30
N GLU A 268 17.36 -18.87 28.41
CA GLU A 268 18.77 -18.56 28.63
C GLU A 268 18.96 -17.26 29.41
N VAL A 269 18.26 -16.17 29.06
CA VAL A 269 18.29 -14.88 29.78
C VAL A 269 17.82 -15.04 31.23
N ASN A 270 16.81 -15.87 31.49
CA ASN A 270 16.40 -16.20 32.87
C ASN A 270 17.42 -17.08 33.61
N ARG A 271 18.30 -17.77 32.87
CA ARG A 271 19.35 -18.63 33.42
C ARG A 271 20.63 -17.84 33.72
N THR A 272 21.03 -16.90 32.85
CA THR A 272 22.07 -15.89 33.18
C THR A 272 21.61 -15.04 34.35
N LYS A 273 20.42 -14.43 34.32
CA LYS A 273 19.91 -13.67 35.48
C LYS A 273 19.88 -14.45 36.80
N ARG A 274 19.67 -15.77 36.76
CA ARG A 274 19.77 -16.64 37.95
C ARG A 274 21.20 -16.99 38.35
N ALA A 275 22.14 -17.06 37.41
CA ALA A 275 23.56 -17.25 37.67
C ALA A 275 24.20 -15.94 38.20
N ASP A 276 23.91 -14.81 37.55
CA ASP A 276 24.34 -13.47 37.94
C ASP A 276 23.80 -13.15 39.34
N ALA A 277 22.51 -13.38 39.63
CA ALA A 277 21.96 -13.22 40.98
C ALA A 277 22.53 -14.20 42.05
N GLN A 278 23.31 -15.21 41.66
CA GLN A 278 24.09 -16.05 42.59
C GLN A 278 25.53 -15.55 42.78
N VAL A 279 26.08 -14.80 41.83
CA VAL A 279 27.44 -14.22 41.88
C VAL A 279 27.42 -12.79 42.46
N GLU A 280 26.38 -12.02 42.17
CA GLU A 280 26.27 -10.57 42.41
C GLU A 280 25.62 -10.23 43.78
N ASN A 281 25.88 -11.05 44.81
CA ASN A 281 25.45 -10.74 46.20
C ASN A 281 26.36 -9.71 46.90
N VAL A 282 27.19 -9.00 46.15
CA VAL A 282 28.02 -7.88 46.61
C VAL A 282 27.95 -6.77 45.55
N GLU A 283 27.33 -5.64 45.92
CA GLU A 283 27.46 -4.33 45.27
C GLU A 283 26.96 -4.17 43.82
N ALA A 284 25.65 -4.36 43.60
CA ALA A 284 24.93 -3.74 42.48
C ALA A 284 23.60 -3.10 42.95
N GLY A 285 23.29 -1.90 42.45
CA GLY A 285 22.12 -1.14 42.87
C GLY A 285 20.80 -1.80 42.48
N ALA A 286 19.87 -1.91 43.43
CA ALA A 286 18.56 -2.52 43.19
C ALA A 286 17.79 -1.76 42.11
N GLN A 287 17.52 -2.44 40.99
CA GLN A 287 16.70 -1.92 39.90
C GLN A 287 15.26 -1.74 40.41
N GLU A 288 14.83 -0.48 40.62
CA GLU A 288 13.54 -0.19 41.26
C GLU A 288 12.35 -0.75 40.44
N LEU A 289 11.71 -1.79 40.98
CA LEU A 289 10.44 -2.28 40.44
C LEU A 289 9.34 -1.22 40.64
N PRO A 290 8.56 -0.88 39.60
CA PRO A 290 7.53 0.16 39.70
C PRO A 290 6.46 -0.21 40.73
N GLN A 291 6.15 0.75 41.61
CA GLN A 291 5.19 0.56 42.69
C GLN A 291 3.77 0.24 42.15
N PRO A 292 2.99 -0.61 42.84
CA PRO A 292 1.64 -0.94 42.43
C PRO A 292 0.72 0.30 42.51
N LYS A 293 0.11 0.71 41.39
CA LYS A 293 -0.79 1.87 41.34
C LYS A 293 -1.92 1.74 42.37
N THR A 294 -2.18 2.81 43.12
CA THR A 294 -3.30 2.88 44.08
C THR A 294 -4.66 2.79 43.38
N TRP A 295 -5.73 2.46 44.11
CA TRP A 295 -7.07 2.33 43.52
C TRP A 295 -7.57 3.64 42.89
N LEU A 296 -7.30 4.80 43.50
CA LEU A 296 -7.64 6.10 42.93
C LEU A 296 -6.82 6.41 41.66
N GLN A 297 -5.52 6.09 41.63
CA GLN A 297 -4.71 6.20 40.39
C GLN A 297 -5.20 5.25 39.29
N LYS A 298 -5.77 4.09 39.64
CA LYS A 298 -6.45 3.17 38.71
C LYS A 298 -7.82 3.68 38.24
N LEU A 299 -8.42 4.69 38.88
CA LEU A 299 -9.67 5.33 38.43
C LEU A 299 -9.48 6.44 37.39
N THR A 300 -8.23 6.76 37.02
CA THR A 300 -7.94 7.68 35.91
C THR A 300 -8.57 7.22 34.60
N ILE A 301 -9.39 8.09 33.99
CA ILE A 301 -10.06 7.80 32.71
C ILE A 301 -9.02 7.63 31.59
N TYR A 302 -8.01 8.50 31.58
CA TYR A 302 -6.94 8.55 30.57
C TYR A 302 -5.58 8.31 31.22
N ASN A 303 -4.76 7.45 30.61
CA ASN A 303 -3.45 7.03 31.13
C ASN A 303 -2.27 7.41 30.19
N GLY A 304 -2.48 8.36 29.27
CA GLY A 304 -1.49 8.74 28.28
C GLY A 304 -1.61 7.94 26.97
N ARG A 305 -0.57 8.02 26.14
CA ARG A 305 -0.51 7.38 24.82
C ARG A 305 0.27 6.07 24.88
N PHE A 306 -0.37 4.96 24.51
CA PHE A 306 0.22 3.62 24.62
C PHE A 306 1.09 3.21 23.43
N THR A 307 0.83 3.74 22.22
CA THR A 307 1.57 3.39 21.00
C THR A 307 2.14 4.63 20.31
N LYS A 308 3.40 4.55 19.85
CA LYS A 308 4.11 5.64 19.14
C LYS A 308 3.69 5.81 17.67
N THR A 309 3.09 4.78 17.06
CA THR A 309 2.60 4.80 15.67
C THR A 309 1.60 5.93 15.41
N SER A 310 1.53 6.40 14.16
CA SER A 310 0.62 7.50 13.79
C SER A 310 -0.86 7.05 13.87
N PRO A 311 -1.79 7.90 14.32
CA PRO A 311 -3.21 7.54 14.39
C PRO A 311 -3.80 7.18 13.01
N LEU A 312 -3.30 7.81 11.94
CA LEU A 312 -3.75 7.54 10.57
C LEU A 312 -3.32 6.15 10.09
N LYS A 313 -2.13 5.66 10.47
CA LYS A 313 -1.73 4.26 10.20
C LYS A 313 -2.69 3.29 10.90
N LEU A 314 -2.95 3.47 12.19
CA LEU A 314 -3.87 2.62 12.98
C LEU A 314 -5.30 2.55 12.41
N ILE A 315 -5.76 3.59 11.71
CA ILE A 315 -7.05 3.63 11.01
C ILE A 315 -7.00 2.89 9.67
N LEU A 316 -5.84 2.86 9.00
CA LEU A 316 -5.63 2.18 7.72
C LEU A 316 -5.26 0.69 7.87
N ASP A 317 -4.64 0.28 8.98
CA ASP A 317 -4.19 -1.09 9.21
C ASP A 317 -5.29 -2.15 8.89
N PRO A 318 -6.55 -2.03 9.36
CA PRO A 318 -7.60 -3.02 9.03
C PRO A 318 -7.96 -3.11 7.54
N PHE A 319 -7.68 -2.08 6.74
CA PHE A 319 -7.89 -2.12 5.28
C PHE A 319 -6.72 -2.77 4.54
N ILE A 320 -5.50 -2.70 5.08
CA ILE A 320 -4.31 -3.37 4.50
C ILE A 320 -4.46 -4.89 4.60
N VAL A 321 -5.11 -5.36 5.67
CA VAL A 321 -5.40 -6.77 5.95
C VAL A 321 -6.45 -7.35 4.99
N LEU A 322 -7.28 -6.54 4.30
CA LEU A 322 -8.18 -7.02 3.24
C LEU A 322 -7.46 -7.57 2.00
N ILE A 323 -6.17 -7.26 1.83
CA ILE A 323 -5.37 -7.80 0.72
C ILE A 323 -5.08 -9.29 0.94
N ASN A 324 -5.14 -9.78 2.19
CA ASN A 324 -5.01 -11.21 2.50
C ASN A 324 -6.32 -11.95 2.11
N PRO A 325 -6.26 -12.97 1.23
CA PRO A 325 -7.44 -13.75 0.82
C PRO A 325 -8.21 -14.42 1.96
N ALA A 326 -7.54 -14.78 3.06
CA ALA A 326 -8.18 -15.35 4.24
C ALA A 326 -9.08 -14.35 4.97
N THR A 327 -8.72 -13.06 4.97
CA THR A 327 -9.57 -11.97 5.47
C THR A 327 -10.82 -11.82 4.63
N VAL A 328 -10.68 -11.85 3.30
CA VAL A 328 -11.81 -11.78 2.36
C VAL A 328 -12.73 -12.98 2.56
N TRP A 329 -12.18 -14.19 2.64
CA TRP A 329 -12.94 -15.40 2.97
C TRP A 329 -13.70 -15.27 4.31
N GLY A 330 -13.05 -14.74 5.35
CA GLY A 330 -13.70 -14.49 6.64
C GLY A 330 -14.84 -13.47 6.57
N CYS A 331 -14.63 -12.36 5.87
CA CYS A 331 -15.67 -11.35 5.63
C CYS A 331 -16.88 -11.94 4.89
N LEU A 332 -16.65 -12.80 3.88
CA LEU A 332 -17.73 -13.48 3.16
C LEU A 332 -18.44 -14.50 4.05
N THR A 333 -17.71 -15.44 4.66
CA THR A 333 -18.28 -16.57 5.42
C THR A 333 -18.96 -16.12 6.71
N GLN A 334 -18.33 -15.25 7.51
CA GLN A 334 -18.94 -14.74 8.73
C GLN A 334 -19.88 -13.57 8.45
N GLY A 335 -19.46 -12.61 7.63
CA GLY A 335 -20.17 -11.34 7.46
C GLY A 335 -21.49 -11.48 6.72
N ILE A 336 -21.53 -12.16 5.56
CA ILE A 336 -22.78 -12.37 4.81
C ILE A 336 -23.74 -13.24 5.62
N SER A 337 -23.27 -14.38 6.15
CA SER A 337 -24.10 -15.30 6.94
C SER A 337 -24.71 -14.64 8.19
N SER A 338 -23.93 -13.81 8.90
CA SER A 338 -24.41 -13.10 10.10
C SER A 338 -25.34 -11.93 9.74
N ALA A 339 -25.07 -11.20 8.66
CA ALA A 339 -25.95 -10.12 8.20
C ALA A 339 -27.29 -10.67 7.71
N TRP A 340 -27.30 -11.84 7.06
CA TRP A 340 -28.53 -12.53 6.65
C TRP A 340 -29.31 -13.15 7.79
N TRP A 341 -28.64 -13.72 8.80
CA TRP A 341 -29.29 -14.09 10.06
C TRP A 341 -30.06 -12.92 10.69
N VAL A 342 -29.40 -11.75 10.77
CA VAL A 342 -30.02 -10.53 11.30
C VAL A 342 -31.11 -9.99 10.37
N ALA A 343 -30.96 -10.09 9.04
CA ALA A 343 -32.00 -9.72 8.07
C ALA A 343 -33.27 -10.59 8.16
N THR A 344 -33.11 -11.91 8.29
CA THR A 344 -34.23 -12.85 8.49
C THR A 344 -35.10 -12.40 9.68
N SER A 345 -34.47 -11.94 10.77
CA SER A 345 -35.19 -11.50 11.98
C SER A 345 -36.21 -10.37 11.73
N PHE A 346 -35.92 -9.41 10.85
CA PHE A 346 -36.87 -8.33 10.51
C PHE A 346 -38.03 -8.78 9.62
N VAL A 347 -37.78 -9.78 8.78
CA VAL A 347 -38.79 -10.34 7.88
C VAL A 347 -39.82 -11.17 8.63
N LEU A 348 -39.46 -11.78 9.77
CA LEU A 348 -40.40 -12.58 10.57
C LEU A 348 -41.63 -11.79 11.02
N ALA A 349 -41.47 -10.52 11.43
CA ALA A 349 -42.62 -9.68 11.78
C ALA A 349 -43.56 -9.48 10.57
N GLN A 350 -43.02 -9.38 9.35
CA GLN A 350 -43.80 -9.25 8.13
C GLN A 350 -44.51 -10.57 7.72
N ILE A 351 -43.89 -11.72 7.98
CA ILE A 351 -44.47 -13.04 7.67
C ILE A 351 -45.58 -13.40 8.67
N TRP A 352 -45.32 -13.22 9.97
CA TRP A 352 -46.17 -13.77 11.02
C TRP A 352 -47.32 -12.86 11.44
N SER A 353 -47.18 -11.53 11.36
CA SER A 353 -48.24 -10.59 11.74
C SER A 353 -49.29 -10.32 10.65
N VAL A 354 -49.14 -10.93 9.48
CA VAL A 354 -49.99 -10.75 8.29
C VAL A 354 -50.77 -12.07 8.03
N PRO A 355 -51.93 -12.06 7.33
CA PRO A 355 -52.59 -13.30 6.94
C PRO A 355 -51.64 -14.22 6.15
N PRO A 356 -51.63 -15.55 6.40
CA PRO A 356 -52.64 -16.31 7.14
C PRO A 356 -52.44 -16.40 8.67
N TYR A 357 -51.32 -15.93 9.22
CA TYR A 357 -50.94 -16.23 10.61
C TYR A 357 -51.47 -15.21 11.64
N ASN A 358 -51.53 -13.93 11.30
CA ASN A 358 -52.10 -12.85 12.14
C ASN A 358 -51.64 -12.88 13.61
N LEU A 359 -50.34 -13.04 13.86
CA LEU A 359 -49.77 -13.10 15.20
C LEU A 359 -49.40 -11.71 15.75
N ASP A 360 -49.82 -11.44 16.99
CA ASP A 360 -49.46 -10.26 17.75
C ASP A 360 -47.96 -10.22 18.11
N ALA A 361 -47.44 -9.05 18.49
CA ALA A 361 -46.00 -8.84 18.72
C ALA A 361 -45.40 -9.78 19.78
N ALA A 362 -46.15 -10.13 20.83
CA ALA A 362 -45.73 -11.12 21.82
C ALA A 362 -45.61 -12.53 21.22
N ALA A 363 -46.56 -12.95 20.37
CA ALA A 363 -46.53 -14.24 19.70
C ALA A 363 -45.40 -14.33 18.67
N VAL A 364 -45.14 -13.27 17.91
CA VAL A 364 -43.96 -13.15 17.04
C VAL A 364 -42.67 -13.24 17.87
N GLY A 365 -42.63 -12.60 19.04
CA GLY A 365 -41.54 -12.73 20.02
C GLY A 365 -41.29 -14.18 20.43
N TYR A 366 -42.32 -14.94 20.81
CA TYR A 366 -42.18 -16.34 21.22
C TYR A 366 -41.61 -17.26 20.14
N LEU A 367 -41.78 -16.96 18.84
CA LEU A 367 -41.18 -17.74 17.75
C LEU A 367 -39.64 -17.67 17.70
N TYR A 368 -39.01 -16.74 18.41
CA TYR A 368 -37.55 -16.70 18.61
C TYR A 368 -37.05 -17.80 19.57
N THR A 369 -37.93 -18.55 20.24
CA THR A 369 -37.54 -19.69 21.10
C THR A 369 -36.78 -20.78 20.34
N GLY A 370 -37.18 -21.10 19.10
CA GLY A 370 -36.46 -22.05 18.24
C GLY A 370 -35.02 -21.60 17.93
N PRO A 371 -34.83 -20.40 17.36
CA PRO A 371 -33.54 -19.72 17.25
C PRO A 371 -32.69 -19.71 18.53
N PHE A 372 -33.30 -19.46 19.69
CA PHE A 372 -32.61 -19.40 20.98
C PHE A 372 -32.02 -20.77 21.35
N ILE A 373 -32.82 -21.83 21.22
CA ILE A 373 -32.39 -23.21 21.48
C ILE A 373 -31.32 -23.62 20.46
N GLY A 374 -31.58 -23.43 19.17
CA GLY A 374 -30.68 -23.84 18.08
C GLY A 374 -29.33 -23.13 18.10
N GLY A 375 -29.31 -21.82 18.29
CA GLY A 375 -28.07 -21.04 18.40
C GLY A 375 -27.25 -21.43 19.64
N THR A 376 -27.91 -21.60 20.80
CA THR A 376 -27.26 -22.05 22.04
C THR A 376 -26.66 -23.46 21.87
N LEU A 377 -27.39 -24.39 21.26
CA LEU A 377 -26.88 -25.73 20.93
C LEU A 377 -25.71 -25.68 19.94
N GLY A 378 -25.73 -24.77 18.97
CA GLY A 378 -24.64 -24.58 18.00
C GLY A 378 -23.34 -24.12 18.65
N VAL A 379 -23.42 -23.17 19.58
CA VAL A 379 -22.25 -22.75 20.37
C VAL A 379 -21.75 -23.90 21.24
N VAL A 380 -22.62 -24.53 22.03
CA VAL A 380 -22.26 -25.67 22.91
C VAL A 380 -21.61 -26.80 22.12
N PHE A 381 -22.16 -27.15 20.95
CA PHE A 381 -21.58 -28.14 20.04
C PHE A 381 -20.14 -27.79 19.65
N MET A 382 -19.88 -26.53 19.28
CA MET A 382 -18.52 -26.09 18.92
C MET A 382 -17.56 -26.12 20.10
N VAL A 383 -17.99 -25.74 21.31
CA VAL A 383 -17.17 -25.86 22.54
C VAL A 383 -16.74 -27.32 22.77
N MET A 384 -17.68 -28.25 22.61
CA MET A 384 -17.47 -29.67 22.89
C MET A 384 -16.66 -30.38 21.81
N THR A 385 -16.71 -29.94 20.54
CA THR A 385 -16.15 -30.70 19.40
C THR A 385 -14.90 -30.10 18.78
N SER A 386 -14.76 -28.78 18.69
CA SER A 386 -13.67 -28.14 17.91
C SER A 386 -12.27 -28.54 18.41
N ASP A 387 -12.07 -28.48 19.73
CA ASP A 387 -10.79 -28.78 20.36
C ASP A 387 -10.43 -30.28 20.34
N PRO A 388 -11.32 -31.22 20.76
CA PRO A 388 -11.03 -32.65 20.66
C PRO A 388 -10.82 -33.14 19.23
N LEU A 389 -11.59 -32.62 18.26
CA LEU A 389 -11.43 -32.96 16.84
C LEU A 389 -10.06 -32.50 16.32
N SER A 390 -9.70 -31.24 16.58
CA SER A 390 -8.38 -30.68 16.21
C SER A 390 -7.22 -31.52 16.74
N ARG A 391 -7.28 -31.95 18.02
CA ARG A 391 -6.26 -32.81 18.63
C ARG A 391 -6.26 -34.23 18.03
N TRP A 392 -7.43 -34.77 17.68
CA TRP A 392 -7.53 -36.10 17.05
C TRP A 392 -6.94 -36.11 15.64
N VAL A 393 -7.20 -35.09 14.83
CA VAL A 393 -6.59 -34.95 13.49
C VAL A 393 -5.08 -34.76 13.62
N ALA A 394 -4.61 -33.88 14.50
CA ALA A 394 -3.18 -33.65 14.71
C ALA A 394 -2.41 -34.90 15.18
N ARG A 395 -2.99 -35.73 16.07
CA ARG A 395 -2.39 -37.03 16.45
C ARG A 395 -2.25 -37.99 15.26
N LYS A 396 -3.19 -37.97 14.33
CA LYS A 396 -3.10 -38.75 13.08
C LYS A 396 -2.13 -38.12 12.08
N ASN A 397 -1.88 -36.81 12.16
CA ASN A 397 -0.88 -36.08 11.38
C ASN A 397 0.51 -36.07 12.05
N GLY A 398 0.96 -37.22 12.59
CA GLY A 398 2.29 -37.35 13.22
C GLY A 398 2.55 -36.45 14.44
N GLY A 399 1.52 -35.84 15.02
CA GLY A 399 1.65 -34.85 16.09
C GLY A 399 1.78 -33.40 15.61
N ILE A 400 1.62 -33.11 14.32
CA ILE A 400 1.65 -31.75 13.76
C ILE A 400 0.22 -31.17 13.73
N TYR A 401 0.02 -30.07 14.45
CA TYR A 401 -1.20 -29.25 14.45
C TYR A 401 -1.17 -28.23 13.31
N GLU A 402 -2.29 -28.13 12.58
CA GLU A 402 -2.51 -27.12 11.56
C GLU A 402 -3.84 -26.39 11.79
N PRO A 403 -3.89 -25.05 11.69
CA PRO A 403 -5.12 -24.27 11.89
C PRO A 403 -6.28 -24.69 10.99
N GLU A 404 -6.00 -25.20 9.79
CA GLU A 404 -6.99 -25.69 8.81
C GLU A 404 -7.89 -26.81 9.39
N PHE A 405 -7.43 -27.56 10.41
CA PHE A 405 -8.27 -28.55 11.11
C PHE A 405 -9.49 -27.91 11.80
N ARG A 406 -9.46 -26.61 12.10
CA ARG A 406 -10.61 -25.84 12.63
C ARG A 406 -11.76 -25.71 11.63
N ILE A 407 -11.52 -25.88 10.33
CA ILE A 407 -12.53 -25.69 9.27
C ILE A 407 -13.50 -26.89 9.19
N TYR A 408 -13.06 -28.10 9.56
CA TYR A 408 -13.82 -29.34 9.38
C TYR A 408 -15.30 -29.32 9.89
N PRO A 409 -15.65 -28.70 11.04
CA PRO A 409 -17.04 -28.62 11.50
C PRO A 409 -18.00 -27.88 10.56
N ILE A 410 -17.52 -27.11 9.58
CA ILE A 410 -18.35 -26.38 8.60
C ILE A 410 -19.28 -27.31 7.81
N VAL A 411 -18.90 -28.58 7.60
CA VAL A 411 -19.73 -29.57 6.91
C VAL A 411 -21.09 -29.76 7.60
N ILE A 412 -21.13 -29.69 8.94
CA ILE A 412 -22.36 -29.80 9.71
C ILE A 412 -23.18 -28.51 9.58
N ALA A 413 -22.52 -27.35 9.50
CA ALA A 413 -23.19 -26.07 9.21
C ALA A 413 -23.80 -26.04 7.81
N VAL A 414 -23.17 -26.65 6.80
CA VAL A 414 -23.75 -26.83 5.45
C VAL A 414 -25.04 -27.64 5.50
N VAL A 415 -25.00 -28.85 6.06
CA VAL A 415 -26.17 -29.74 6.13
C VAL A 415 -27.32 -29.11 6.91
N THR A 416 -27.04 -28.56 8.11
CA THR A 416 -28.07 -27.90 8.92
C THR A 416 -28.56 -26.59 8.29
N GLY A 417 -27.69 -25.82 7.63
CA GLY A 417 -28.06 -24.57 6.97
C GLY A 417 -28.96 -24.78 5.76
N ALA A 418 -28.69 -25.78 4.93
CA ALA A 418 -29.54 -26.16 3.81
C ALA A 418 -30.93 -26.60 4.30
N ILE A 419 -30.99 -27.51 5.28
CA ILE A 419 -32.24 -27.97 5.90
C ILE A 419 -33.01 -26.78 6.52
N GLY A 420 -32.31 -25.89 7.23
CA GLY A 420 -32.90 -24.75 7.92
C GLY A 420 -33.45 -23.66 7.00
N LEU A 421 -32.86 -23.42 5.83
CA LEU A 421 -33.29 -22.36 4.91
C LEU A 421 -34.31 -22.84 3.86
N PHE A 422 -33.98 -23.89 3.09
CA PHE A 422 -34.83 -24.35 1.99
C PHE A 422 -36.18 -24.94 2.47
N LEU A 423 -36.18 -25.66 3.61
CA LEU A 423 -37.43 -26.13 4.20
C LEU A 423 -38.22 -25.00 4.87
N PHE A 424 -37.57 -23.96 5.41
CA PHE A 424 -38.28 -22.86 6.07
C PHE A 424 -39.11 -22.05 5.07
N GLY A 425 -38.55 -21.73 3.90
CA GLY A 425 -39.28 -21.06 2.83
C GLY A 425 -40.50 -21.86 2.37
N SER A 426 -40.26 -23.09 1.91
CA SER A 426 -41.31 -23.97 1.38
C SER A 426 -42.41 -24.34 2.38
N MET A 427 -42.09 -24.54 3.67
CA MET A 427 -43.10 -24.86 4.69
C MET A 427 -43.99 -23.66 5.06
N ILE A 428 -43.47 -22.43 4.94
CA ILE A 428 -44.25 -21.20 5.18
C ILE A 428 -45.20 -20.93 4.01
N GLU A 429 -44.76 -21.10 2.76
CA GLU A 429 -45.64 -20.97 1.60
C GLU A 429 -46.72 -22.07 1.56
N ALA A 430 -46.40 -23.28 2.04
CA ALA A 430 -47.37 -24.36 2.25
C ALA A 430 -48.33 -24.12 3.44
N GLY A 431 -48.26 -22.97 4.13
CA GLY A 431 -49.17 -22.60 5.22
C GLY A 431 -49.08 -23.50 6.46
N GLN A 432 -47.96 -24.20 6.67
CA GLN A 432 -47.79 -25.15 7.76
C GLN A 432 -47.73 -24.44 9.13
N GLY A 433 -47.91 -25.20 10.21
CA GLY A 433 -47.96 -24.66 11.57
C GLY A 433 -46.70 -23.88 11.97
N TYR A 434 -46.88 -22.69 12.55
CA TYR A 434 -45.81 -21.75 12.90
C TYR A 434 -44.70 -22.34 13.81
N TYR A 435 -45.01 -23.37 14.61
CA TYR A 435 -44.02 -24.14 15.37
C TYR A 435 -42.95 -24.80 14.48
N VAL A 436 -43.33 -25.32 13.32
CA VAL A 436 -42.39 -25.92 12.34
C VAL A 436 -41.44 -24.85 11.82
N GLY A 437 -41.96 -23.67 11.49
CA GLY A 437 -41.15 -22.51 11.14
C GLY A 437 -40.14 -22.15 12.24
N SER A 438 -40.57 -22.05 13.50
CA SER A 438 -39.66 -21.78 14.64
C SER A 438 -38.55 -22.83 14.77
N VAL A 439 -38.88 -24.13 14.63
CA VAL A 439 -37.88 -25.21 14.69
C VAL A 439 -36.86 -25.12 13.55
N LEU A 440 -37.32 -24.90 12.30
CA LEU A 440 -36.44 -24.77 11.13
C LEU A 440 -35.55 -23.52 11.22
N HIS A 441 -36.09 -22.40 11.71
CA HIS A 441 -35.31 -21.20 12.01
C HIS A 441 -34.28 -21.45 13.14
N GLY A 442 -34.59 -22.32 14.11
CA GLY A 442 -33.64 -22.86 15.08
C GLY A 442 -32.49 -23.66 14.44
N ILE A 443 -32.79 -24.54 13.47
CA ILE A 443 -31.77 -25.31 12.74
C ILE A 443 -30.88 -24.37 11.90
N TYR A 444 -31.44 -23.32 11.29
CA TYR A 444 -30.64 -22.28 10.64
C TYR A 444 -29.75 -21.53 11.65
N GLY A 445 -30.28 -21.18 12.83
CA GLY A 445 -29.52 -20.56 13.92
C GLY A 445 -28.34 -21.42 14.40
N PHE A 446 -28.52 -22.74 14.49
CA PHE A 446 -27.44 -23.67 14.76
C PHE A 446 -26.33 -23.56 13.69
N SER A 447 -26.69 -23.61 12.41
CA SER A 447 -25.75 -23.49 11.28
C SER A 447 -24.90 -22.21 11.34
N VAL A 448 -25.54 -21.05 11.49
CA VAL A 448 -24.85 -19.75 11.51
C VAL A 448 -23.88 -19.65 12.68
N ASN A 449 -24.27 -20.14 13.86
CA ASN A 449 -23.41 -20.15 15.04
C ASN A 449 -22.20 -21.07 14.87
N VAL A 450 -22.38 -22.26 14.29
CA VAL A 450 -21.26 -23.17 13.97
C VAL A 450 -20.30 -22.55 12.96
N ALA A 451 -20.80 -21.99 11.87
CA ALA A 451 -19.98 -21.35 10.84
C ALA A 451 -19.19 -20.13 11.35
N GLY A 452 -19.84 -19.26 12.14
CA GLY A 452 -19.18 -18.11 12.77
C GLY A 452 -18.09 -18.54 13.76
N ALA A 453 -18.34 -19.58 14.55
CA ALA A 453 -17.35 -20.12 15.48
C ALA A 453 -16.14 -20.77 14.76
N VAL A 454 -16.37 -21.47 13.64
CA VAL A 454 -15.31 -22.00 12.77
C VAL A 454 -14.41 -20.86 12.26
N MET A 455 -15.02 -19.80 11.70
CA MET A 455 -14.29 -18.66 11.14
C MET A 455 -13.43 -17.96 12.20
N ASN A 456 -14.04 -17.57 13.33
CA ASN A 456 -13.36 -16.92 14.45
C ASN A 456 -12.19 -17.77 14.98
N SER A 457 -12.38 -19.09 15.12
CA SER A 457 -11.33 -20.00 15.60
C SER A 457 -10.19 -20.12 14.61
N TYR A 458 -10.49 -20.20 13.30
CA TYR A 458 -9.49 -20.27 12.26
C TYR A 458 -8.61 -19.00 12.24
N VAL A 459 -9.20 -17.80 12.18
CA VAL A 459 -8.43 -16.53 12.15
C VAL A 459 -7.54 -16.37 13.38
N VAL A 460 -8.05 -16.68 14.58
CA VAL A 460 -7.28 -16.55 15.82
C VAL A 460 -6.12 -17.56 15.89
N ASP A 461 -6.24 -18.76 15.31
CA ASP A 461 -5.14 -19.73 15.28
C ASP A 461 -4.19 -19.55 14.08
N ALA A 462 -4.69 -19.09 12.93
CA ALA A 462 -3.94 -18.93 11.68
C ALA A 462 -3.15 -17.61 11.57
N TYR A 463 -3.73 -16.50 12.03
CA TYR A 463 -3.21 -15.13 11.83
C TYR A 463 -3.12 -14.39 13.16
N ARG A 464 -2.43 -14.97 14.15
CA ARG A 464 -2.41 -14.47 15.54
C ARG A 464 -2.09 -12.99 15.67
N GLU A 465 -1.10 -12.49 14.93
CA GLU A 465 -0.65 -11.09 14.96
C GLU A 465 -1.73 -10.12 14.45
N GLU A 466 -2.41 -10.44 13.34
CA GLU A 466 -3.39 -9.57 12.68
C GLU A 466 -4.86 -9.93 13.02
N SER A 467 -5.07 -10.93 13.88
CA SER A 467 -6.39 -11.49 14.18
C SER A 467 -7.40 -10.46 14.70
N THR A 468 -6.93 -9.40 15.35
CA THR A 468 -7.81 -8.32 15.83
C THR A 468 -8.32 -7.47 14.66
N GLU A 469 -7.43 -7.05 13.77
CA GLU A 469 -7.70 -6.29 12.55
C GLU A 469 -8.62 -7.07 11.61
N MET A 470 -8.38 -8.39 11.43
CA MET A 470 -9.26 -9.29 10.64
C MET A 470 -10.68 -9.37 11.21
N LEU A 471 -10.84 -9.50 12.53
CA LEU A 471 -12.15 -9.57 13.17
C LEU A 471 -12.90 -8.23 13.10
N ILE A 472 -12.18 -7.11 13.22
CA ILE A 472 -12.76 -5.77 13.08
C ILE A 472 -13.28 -5.56 11.66
N ILE A 473 -12.51 -5.91 10.62
CA ILE A 473 -12.96 -5.70 9.24
C ILE A 473 -14.13 -6.63 8.86
N ALA A 474 -14.18 -7.85 9.40
CA ALA A 474 -15.34 -8.73 9.27
C ALA A 474 -16.60 -8.14 9.95
N MET A 475 -16.48 -7.53 11.14
CA MET A 475 -17.58 -6.82 11.82
C MET A 475 -18.07 -5.62 10.99
N ILE A 476 -17.15 -4.83 10.44
CA ILE A 476 -17.46 -3.66 9.61
C ILE A 476 -18.22 -4.10 8.35
N PHE A 477 -17.70 -5.10 7.63
CA PHE A 477 -18.32 -5.65 6.43
C PHE A 477 -19.73 -6.18 6.71
N LYS A 478 -19.92 -6.97 7.78
CA LYS A 478 -21.24 -7.44 8.23
C LYS A 478 -22.24 -6.29 8.39
N ASN A 479 -21.83 -5.23 9.08
CA ASN A 479 -22.72 -4.12 9.44
C ASN A 479 -23.08 -3.23 8.25
N PHE A 480 -22.15 -2.95 7.34
CA PHE A 480 -22.45 -2.27 6.08
C PHE A 480 -23.33 -3.12 5.14
N PHE A 481 -23.06 -4.42 5.03
CA PHE A 481 -23.88 -5.32 4.22
C PHE A 481 -25.31 -5.44 4.76
N PHE A 482 -25.48 -5.51 6.09
CA PHE A 482 -26.80 -5.43 6.73
C PHE A 482 -27.52 -4.12 6.45
N TYR A 483 -26.84 -2.97 6.54
CA TYR A 483 -27.44 -1.68 6.21
C TYR A 483 -28.00 -1.68 4.77
N SER A 484 -27.23 -2.19 3.80
CA SER A 484 -27.71 -2.37 2.42
C SER A 484 -28.96 -3.26 2.35
N LEU A 485 -28.95 -4.43 2.99
CA LEU A 485 -30.09 -5.37 3.04
C LEU A 485 -31.38 -4.70 3.55
N SER A 486 -31.28 -3.84 4.56
CA SER A 486 -32.44 -3.16 5.16
C SER A 486 -33.24 -2.28 4.18
N TYR A 487 -32.66 -1.90 3.03
CA TYR A 487 -33.35 -1.11 2.01
C TYR A 487 -34.29 -1.90 1.11
N TYR A 488 -34.05 -3.21 0.93
CA TYR A 488 -34.73 -4.01 -0.10
C TYR A 488 -35.38 -5.29 0.42
N VAL A 489 -34.90 -5.89 1.51
CA VAL A 489 -35.36 -7.21 1.99
C VAL A 489 -36.89 -7.29 2.19
N ASN A 490 -37.50 -6.35 2.90
CA ASN A 490 -38.96 -6.33 3.15
C ASN A 490 -39.79 -6.16 1.86
N ASN A 491 -39.27 -5.40 0.88
CA ASN A 491 -39.91 -5.20 -0.43
C ASN A 491 -39.70 -6.42 -1.34
N TRP A 492 -38.58 -7.12 -1.21
CA TRP A 492 -38.22 -8.27 -2.02
C TRP A 492 -39.10 -9.47 -1.68
N ILE A 493 -39.25 -9.81 -0.40
CA ILE A 493 -40.18 -10.87 0.02
C ILE A 493 -41.63 -10.54 -0.35
N ALA A 494 -42.06 -9.28 -0.21
CA ALA A 494 -43.41 -8.85 -0.61
C ALA A 494 -43.68 -9.02 -2.11
N LYS A 495 -42.65 -8.93 -2.96
CA LYS A 495 -42.75 -9.06 -4.42
C LYS A 495 -42.64 -10.50 -4.92
N VAL A 496 -41.82 -11.33 -4.26
CA VAL A 496 -41.37 -12.63 -4.81
C VAL A 496 -41.80 -13.84 -3.97
N GLY A 497 -42.30 -13.62 -2.75
CA GLY A 497 -42.76 -14.65 -1.83
C GLY A 497 -41.65 -15.22 -0.92
N PRO A 498 -42.02 -15.91 0.18
CA PRO A 498 -41.08 -16.41 1.17
C PRO A 498 -40.15 -17.50 0.61
N THR A 499 -40.67 -18.49 -0.13
CA THR A 499 -39.86 -19.62 -0.64
C THR A 499 -38.69 -19.15 -1.47
N LYS A 500 -38.96 -18.39 -2.54
CA LYS A 500 -37.90 -17.85 -3.43
C LYS A 500 -36.91 -16.94 -2.71
N TYR A 501 -37.35 -16.19 -1.69
CA TYR A 501 -36.45 -15.40 -0.85
C TYR A 501 -35.48 -16.31 -0.05
N PHE A 502 -36.01 -17.31 0.65
CA PHE A 502 -35.20 -18.24 1.44
C PHE A 502 -34.39 -19.23 0.60
N ASP A 503 -34.81 -19.54 -0.63
CA ASP A 503 -34.03 -20.35 -1.58
C ASP A 503 -32.80 -19.60 -2.08
N VAL A 504 -32.93 -18.32 -2.43
CA VAL A 504 -31.78 -17.49 -2.81
C VAL A 504 -30.85 -17.27 -1.61
N GLN A 505 -31.41 -17.08 -0.41
CA GLN A 505 -30.64 -17.04 0.84
C GLN A 505 -29.90 -18.38 1.06
N GLY A 506 -30.57 -19.52 0.87
CA GLY A 506 -29.98 -20.85 0.96
C GLY A 506 -28.82 -21.05 -0.02
N ALA A 507 -29.05 -20.80 -1.31
CA ALA A 507 -28.09 -21.02 -2.37
C ALA A 507 -26.77 -20.26 -2.15
N VAL A 508 -26.85 -18.99 -1.75
CA VAL A 508 -25.68 -18.15 -1.52
C VAL A 508 -24.96 -18.49 -0.21
N VAL A 509 -25.66 -18.80 0.90
CA VAL A 509 -24.97 -19.27 2.13
C VAL A 509 -24.25 -20.59 1.84
N MET A 510 -24.87 -21.52 1.12
CA MET A 510 -24.23 -22.79 0.75
C MET A 510 -23.04 -22.58 -0.20
N GLY A 511 -23.16 -21.69 -1.18
CA GLY A 511 -22.06 -21.31 -2.08
C GLY A 511 -20.88 -20.68 -1.33
N ILE A 512 -21.14 -19.83 -0.34
CA ILE A 512 -20.12 -19.25 0.54
C ILE A 512 -19.49 -20.32 1.45
N TYR A 513 -20.29 -21.22 2.02
CA TYR A 513 -19.72 -22.31 2.82
C TYR A 513 -18.85 -23.25 1.98
N ALA A 514 -19.17 -23.46 0.70
CA ALA A 514 -18.35 -24.22 -0.23
C ALA A 514 -16.96 -23.59 -0.48
N THR A 515 -16.78 -22.26 -0.33
CA THR A 515 -15.45 -21.63 -0.41
C THR A 515 -14.52 -22.02 0.75
N SER A 516 -15.04 -22.68 1.79
CA SER A 516 -14.22 -23.27 2.85
C SER A 516 -13.40 -24.46 2.35
N ILE A 517 -13.80 -25.11 1.25
CA ILE A 517 -13.09 -26.24 0.64
C ILE A 517 -11.72 -25.81 0.07
N PRO A 518 -11.61 -24.81 -0.83
CA PRO A 518 -10.30 -24.31 -1.26
C PRO A 518 -9.51 -23.70 -0.09
N MET A 519 -10.17 -23.06 0.89
CA MET A 519 -9.47 -22.53 2.06
C MET A 519 -8.82 -23.63 2.92
N TYR A 520 -9.45 -24.81 3.04
CA TYR A 520 -8.87 -25.97 3.71
C TYR A 520 -7.64 -26.52 2.96
N PHE A 521 -7.70 -26.65 1.63
CA PHE A 521 -6.59 -27.23 0.85
C PHE A 521 -5.42 -26.26 0.61
N PHE A 522 -5.70 -24.97 0.39
CA PHE A 522 -4.69 -23.96 0.04
C PHE A 522 -4.31 -23.02 1.20
N GLY A 523 -5.02 -23.07 2.35
CA GLY A 523 -4.82 -22.13 3.46
C GLY A 523 -3.37 -22.02 3.95
N LYS A 524 -2.64 -23.15 4.02
CA LYS A 524 -1.22 -23.19 4.38
C LYS A 524 -0.32 -22.36 3.44
N LYS A 525 -0.63 -22.34 2.13
CA LYS A 525 0.07 -21.51 1.13
C LYS A 525 -0.26 -20.03 1.29
N VAL A 526 -1.53 -19.69 1.55
CA VAL A 526 -1.97 -18.31 1.80
C VAL A 526 -1.27 -17.73 3.04
N ARG A 527 -1.24 -18.49 4.15
CA ARG A 527 -0.50 -18.14 5.38
C ARG A 527 1.00 -17.89 5.13
N ASN A 528 1.63 -18.75 4.32
CA ASN A 528 3.06 -18.64 4.00
C ASN A 528 3.36 -17.37 3.18
N GLU A 529 2.57 -17.09 2.14
CA GLU A 529 2.76 -15.89 1.31
C GLU A 529 2.53 -14.60 2.11
N ASP A 530 1.49 -14.55 2.95
CA ASP A 530 1.18 -13.37 3.77
C ASP A 530 2.25 -13.15 4.86
N SER A 531 2.75 -14.22 5.49
CA SER A 531 3.92 -14.15 6.39
C SER A 531 5.16 -13.57 5.70
N ARG A 532 5.45 -13.98 4.45
CA ARG A 532 6.56 -13.42 3.66
C ARG A 532 6.34 -11.95 3.31
N ARG A 533 5.10 -11.54 3.03
CA ARG A 533 4.71 -10.13 2.83
C ARG A 533 4.88 -9.29 4.11
N LEU A 534 4.47 -9.81 5.27
CA LEU A 534 4.60 -9.12 6.55
C LEU A 534 6.06 -9.03 7.02
N ARG A 535 6.87 -10.07 6.84
CA ARG A 535 8.32 -10.00 7.10
C ARG A 535 9.01 -8.94 6.23
N ARG A 536 8.63 -8.83 4.95
CA ARG A 536 9.12 -7.74 4.07
C ARG A 536 8.69 -6.35 4.57
N GLY A 537 7.46 -6.19 5.07
CA GLY A 537 6.98 -4.92 5.65
C GLY A 537 7.65 -4.56 6.99
N ASN A 538 7.73 -5.51 7.92
CA ASN A 538 8.29 -5.29 9.25
C ASN A 538 9.83 -5.13 9.23
N ALA A 539 10.55 -5.75 8.29
CA ALA A 539 11.96 -5.47 8.09
C ALA A 539 12.22 -3.99 7.71
N TYR A 540 11.33 -3.39 6.90
CA TYR A 540 11.37 -1.97 6.57
C TYR A 540 11.06 -1.06 7.77
N GLU A 541 10.19 -1.46 8.70
CA GLU A 541 9.86 -0.65 9.88
C GLU A 541 10.82 -0.86 11.06
N PHE A 542 11.32 -2.06 11.32
CA PHE A 542 12.30 -2.34 12.37
C PHE A 542 13.64 -1.65 12.11
N THR A 543 14.11 -1.68 10.86
CA THR A 543 15.31 -0.95 10.42
C THR A 543 15.15 0.57 10.59
N ARG A 544 13.91 1.07 10.48
CA ARG A 544 13.59 2.49 10.70
C ARG A 544 13.48 2.87 12.19
N GLU A 545 12.94 2.01 13.05
CA GLU A 545 12.85 2.29 14.50
C GLU A 545 14.18 2.09 15.25
N THR A 546 15.02 1.14 14.82
CA THR A 546 16.33 0.92 15.47
C THR A 546 17.32 2.05 15.23
N THR A 547 17.30 2.68 14.05
CA THR A 547 18.16 3.85 13.76
C THR A 547 17.73 5.08 14.58
N LEU A 548 16.42 5.34 14.66
CA LEU A 548 15.84 6.38 15.53
C LEU A 548 16.22 6.20 17.00
N LEU A 549 16.17 4.96 17.51
CA LEU A 549 16.53 4.67 18.90
C LEU A 549 18.03 4.83 19.18
N LYS A 550 18.91 4.53 18.22
CA LYS A 550 20.35 4.80 18.33
C LYS A 550 20.64 6.30 18.38
N HIS A 551 19.97 7.10 17.53
CA HIS A 551 20.10 8.56 17.52
C HIS A 551 19.66 9.20 18.85
N VAL A 552 18.51 8.81 19.40
CA VAL A 552 18.01 9.36 20.68
C VAL A 552 18.90 8.93 21.86
N ARG A 553 19.43 7.71 21.87
CA ARG A 553 20.27 7.23 22.97
C ARG A 553 21.63 7.94 23.01
N GLY A 554 22.19 8.31 21.86
CA GLY A 554 23.42 9.10 21.76
C GLY A 554 23.28 10.57 22.20
N LEU A 555 22.07 11.15 22.14
CA LEU A 555 21.80 12.49 22.65
C LEU A 555 21.68 12.53 24.19
N VAL A 556 21.06 11.51 24.79
CA VAL A 556 20.85 11.46 26.26
C VAL A 556 22.16 11.26 27.02
N THR A 557 23.10 10.46 26.49
CA THR A 557 24.42 10.28 27.12
C THR A 557 25.28 11.54 27.15
N VAL A 558 25.01 12.52 26.27
CA VAL A 558 25.77 13.79 26.20
C VAL A 558 25.26 14.82 27.23
N ASP A 559 24.00 14.73 27.67
CA ASP A 559 23.45 15.65 28.69
C ASP A 559 23.73 15.19 30.13
N GLU A 560 23.84 13.88 30.41
CA GLU A 560 24.24 13.40 31.75
C GLU A 560 25.68 13.79 32.10
N GLU A 561 26.63 13.68 31.16
CA GLU A 561 28.01 14.17 31.37
C GLU A 561 28.08 15.70 31.55
N ARG A 562 27.18 16.46 30.90
CA ARG A 562 27.10 17.92 31.04
C ARG A 562 26.60 18.40 32.40
N SER A 563 25.70 17.67 33.05
CA SER A 563 25.10 18.08 34.33
C SER A 563 26.07 18.09 35.52
N SER A 564 27.24 17.47 35.38
CA SER A 564 28.27 17.36 36.42
C SER A 564 29.38 18.43 36.35
N LEU A 565 29.29 19.36 35.38
CA LEU A 565 30.39 20.26 34.98
C LEU A 565 29.95 21.72 34.77
N GLU A 566 29.27 22.34 35.74
CA GLU A 566 29.13 23.80 35.82
C GLU A 566 29.62 24.35 37.18
N PRO A 567 30.66 25.21 37.21
CA PRO A 567 31.02 25.96 38.40
C PRO A 567 30.32 27.33 38.43
N ASP A 568 29.47 27.54 39.44
CA ASP A 568 28.82 28.83 39.71
C ASP A 568 29.85 29.97 39.90
N LEU A 569 29.65 31.08 39.21
CA LEU A 569 30.58 32.21 39.20
C LEU A 569 29.85 33.53 39.52
N SER A 570 29.71 33.85 40.81
CA SER A 570 29.37 35.22 41.23
C SER A 570 29.99 35.65 42.57
N THR A 571 30.73 36.76 42.50
CA THR A 571 30.95 37.77 43.56
C THR A 571 31.48 37.37 44.96
N SER A 572 32.81 37.54 45.09
CA SER A 572 33.47 38.48 46.02
C SER A 572 33.82 38.09 47.48
N GLN A 573 34.98 38.65 47.89
CA GLN A 573 35.50 38.86 49.26
C GLN A 573 36.13 37.67 50.02
N GLY A 574 37.44 37.80 50.29
CA GLY A 574 37.94 37.74 51.68
C GLY A 574 38.84 36.56 52.12
N LEU A 575 40.14 36.86 52.24
CA LEU A 575 41.08 36.41 53.29
C LEU A 575 41.60 34.94 53.35
N ASP A 576 42.93 34.87 53.48
CA ASP A 576 43.78 33.94 54.26
C ASP A 576 43.70 32.41 54.10
N GLY A 577 44.87 31.74 53.99
CA GLY A 577 44.97 30.31 54.33
C GLY A 577 46.05 29.48 53.61
N GLU A 578 47.18 29.28 54.28
CA GLU A 578 48.32 28.40 53.98
C GLU A 578 48.10 26.95 53.43
N LYS A 579 49.17 26.46 52.76
CA LYS A 579 49.79 25.10 52.80
C LYS A 579 49.18 23.89 52.05
N ALA A 580 49.97 23.39 51.08
CA ALA A 580 50.70 22.09 51.10
C ALA A 580 50.62 21.26 49.80
N ALA A 581 51.79 20.93 49.23
CA ALA A 581 52.02 19.80 48.31
C ALA A 581 52.63 18.62 49.11
N PRO A 582 52.68 17.38 48.56
CA PRO A 582 53.74 16.97 47.61
C PRO A 582 53.21 16.12 46.43
N GLN A 583 53.71 16.25 45.19
CA GLN A 583 54.96 15.67 44.64
C GLN A 583 55.15 14.14 44.83
N LEU A 584 55.17 13.39 43.72
CA LEU A 584 56.35 12.63 43.24
C LEU A 584 56.16 12.04 41.82
N PHE A 585 57.20 12.21 40.98
CA PHE A 585 57.41 11.64 39.63
C PHE A 585 58.44 10.46 39.73
N PRO A 586 59.11 9.98 38.64
CA PRO A 586 58.63 9.13 37.53
C PRO A 586 59.57 7.91 37.30
N GLY A 587 59.48 7.20 36.16
CA GLY A 587 60.60 6.35 35.69
C GLY A 587 60.40 5.54 34.40
N ASN A 588 61.13 5.90 33.33
CA ASN A 588 61.35 5.06 32.13
C ASN A 588 62.63 4.21 32.29
N VAL A 589 62.66 2.98 31.76
CA VAL A 589 63.90 2.27 31.33
C VAL A 589 63.62 1.40 30.08
N THR A 590 64.63 1.18 29.25
CA THR A 590 64.61 0.57 27.91
C THR A 590 65.25 -0.82 27.81
N SER A 591 65.08 -1.46 26.63
CA SER A 591 66.01 -2.37 25.90
C SER A 591 66.30 -3.82 26.40
N GLY A 592 66.41 -4.75 25.44
CA GLY A 592 67.26 -5.95 25.57
C GLY A 592 66.76 -7.24 24.87
N ASP A 593 67.42 -7.65 23.79
CA ASP A 593 67.21 -8.88 23.00
C ASP A 593 67.43 -10.20 23.76
N LEU A 594 66.92 -11.34 23.24
CA LEU A 594 67.62 -12.65 23.20
C LEU A 594 66.92 -13.70 22.30
N GLU A 595 67.68 -14.70 21.86
CA GLU A 595 67.36 -15.64 20.77
C GLU A 595 66.75 -17.00 21.22
N GLY A 596 66.02 -17.66 20.32
CA GLY A 596 66.40 -19.02 19.87
C GLY A 596 65.78 -20.30 20.49
N ASN A 597 65.25 -21.14 19.57
CA ASN A 597 65.34 -22.62 19.51
C ASN A 597 64.28 -23.59 20.11
N VAL A 598 63.65 -24.34 19.16
CA VAL A 598 63.52 -25.83 19.09
C VAL A 598 62.50 -26.58 19.98
N LEU A 599 61.36 -26.96 19.37
CA LEU A 599 60.82 -28.32 19.05
C LEU A 599 61.12 -29.56 19.97
N PRO A 600 60.38 -30.70 19.90
CA PRO A 600 59.06 -31.01 19.28
C PRO A 600 58.13 -31.99 20.09
N ALA A 601 56.96 -32.28 19.51
CA ALA A 601 56.22 -33.57 19.47
C ALA A 601 55.68 -34.26 20.75
N LEU A 602 54.42 -34.71 20.65
CA LEU A 602 54.05 -36.13 20.82
C LEU A 602 52.65 -36.40 20.23
N ALA A 603 52.47 -37.60 19.66
CA ALA A 603 51.22 -38.09 19.08
C ALA A 603 51.00 -39.56 19.46
N SER A 604 49.73 -39.96 19.58
CA SER A 604 49.20 -41.33 19.57
C SER A 604 47.67 -41.18 19.51
N ASP A 605 46.97 -41.62 18.45
CA ASP A 605 46.58 -43.02 18.20
C ASP A 605 45.77 -43.60 19.39
N ASP A 606 44.55 -44.13 19.23
CA ASP A 606 44.30 -45.22 18.30
C ASP A 606 42.83 -45.41 17.82
N SER A 607 42.76 -46.16 16.72
CA SER A 607 41.69 -46.61 15.84
C SER A 607 40.48 -47.41 16.39
N TYR A 608 39.40 -47.47 15.59
CA TYR A 608 38.54 -48.63 15.20
C TYR A 608 37.25 -48.13 14.50
N GLY A 609 36.73 -48.64 13.37
CA GLY A 609 37.23 -49.63 12.41
C GLY A 609 36.09 -50.28 11.58
N GLY A 610 36.10 -50.12 10.23
CA GLY A 610 35.22 -50.83 9.27
C GLY A 610 33.83 -50.21 9.02
N SER A 611 33.17 -50.38 7.86
CA SER A 611 33.56 -51.08 6.63
C SER A 611 32.73 -50.61 5.41
N ILE A 612 33.33 -50.60 4.22
CA ILE A 612 32.73 -50.20 2.92
C ILE A 612 31.86 -51.35 2.37
N PRO A 613 30.81 -51.08 1.58
CA PRO A 613 30.88 -51.50 0.17
C PRO A 613 30.43 -50.41 -0.83
N SER A 614 31.20 -50.28 -1.91
CA SER A 614 30.99 -49.34 -3.01
C SER A 614 30.06 -49.91 -4.09
N ARG A 615 29.34 -49.02 -4.77
CA ARG A 615 28.85 -49.25 -6.15
C ARG A 615 28.88 -47.94 -6.92
N SER A 616 29.32 -48.02 -8.18
CA SER A 616 29.66 -46.90 -9.07
C SER A 616 28.57 -46.62 -10.13
N TYR A 617 28.90 -45.71 -11.06
CA TYR A 617 28.06 -45.08 -12.12
C TYR A 617 27.20 -43.92 -11.60
N ASP A 618 27.21 -42.72 -12.19
CA ASP A 618 28.02 -42.19 -13.31
C ASP A 618 28.33 -40.70 -13.09
N SER A 619 29.19 -40.11 -13.94
CA SER A 619 29.64 -38.71 -13.84
C SER A 619 28.66 -37.69 -14.45
N ASP A 620 28.93 -36.42 -14.14
CA ASP A 620 28.45 -35.19 -14.79
C ASP A 620 27.04 -34.68 -14.44
N GLU A 621 26.97 -33.78 -13.45
CA GLU A 621 26.30 -32.47 -13.61
C GLU A 621 26.85 -31.44 -12.62
N ASP A 622 27.18 -30.24 -13.11
CA ASP A 622 27.91 -29.21 -12.35
C ASP A 622 27.03 -28.51 -11.30
N LEU A 623 27.53 -28.44 -10.06
CA LEU A 623 26.95 -27.65 -8.97
C LEU A 623 27.17 -26.14 -9.19
N GLN A 624 26.33 -25.52 -10.01
CA GLN A 624 26.16 -24.06 -10.01
C GLN A 624 25.35 -23.62 -8.78
N ILE A 625 26.05 -23.17 -7.75
CA ILE A 625 25.45 -22.39 -6.67
C ILE A 625 25.07 -21.01 -7.25
N GLN A 626 23.82 -20.85 -7.67
CA GLN A 626 23.28 -19.54 -8.02
C GLN A 626 23.10 -18.71 -6.74
N ALA A 627 23.85 -17.62 -6.62
CA ALA A 627 23.53 -16.57 -5.68
C ALA A 627 22.25 -15.85 -6.18
N GLU A 628 21.13 -16.07 -5.51
CA GLU A 628 19.90 -15.30 -5.77
C GLU A 628 20.12 -13.83 -5.36
N SER A 629 20.41 -13.00 -6.36
CA SER A 629 20.38 -11.54 -6.23
C SER A 629 19.00 -11.07 -5.78
N LEU A 630 18.96 -10.04 -4.93
CA LEU A 630 17.71 -9.38 -4.50
C LEU A 630 16.85 -8.99 -5.71
N ASP A 631 15.74 -9.70 -5.94
CA ASP A 631 14.74 -9.33 -6.94
C ASP A 631 14.02 -8.04 -6.48
N ILE A 632 14.55 -6.91 -6.93
CA ILE A 632 13.90 -5.60 -6.81
C ILE A 632 12.63 -5.65 -7.66
N VAL A 633 11.48 -5.79 -7.00
CA VAL A 633 10.13 -5.81 -7.61
C VAL A 633 10.01 -4.79 -8.76
N GLU A 634 9.69 -5.27 -9.96
CA GLU A 634 9.50 -4.45 -11.17
C GLU A 634 8.34 -3.44 -11.02
N HIS A 635 8.60 -2.30 -10.38
CA HIS A 635 7.66 -1.18 -10.24
C HIS A 635 7.52 -0.32 -11.51
N ASP A 636 8.24 -0.65 -12.58
CA ASP A 636 8.33 0.18 -13.77
C ASP A 636 7.06 0.14 -14.64
N GLN A 637 6.30 -0.96 -14.63
CA GLN A 637 5.02 -1.03 -15.36
C GLN A 637 4.02 0.01 -14.80
N ALA A 638 3.82 0.04 -13.48
CA ALA A 638 2.93 1.02 -12.84
C ALA A 638 3.41 2.46 -13.07
N THR A 639 4.73 2.69 -13.09
CA THR A 639 5.30 4.03 -13.31
C THR A 639 5.08 4.49 -14.75
N MET A 640 5.25 3.61 -15.75
CA MET A 640 4.96 3.92 -17.15
C MET A 640 3.45 4.12 -17.39
N HIS A 641 2.58 3.31 -16.78
CA HIS A 641 1.13 3.49 -16.87
C HIS A 641 0.63 4.78 -16.20
N THR A 642 1.22 5.16 -15.06
CA THR A 642 0.90 6.45 -14.39
C THR A 642 1.33 7.61 -15.27
N ALA A 643 2.57 7.59 -15.79
CA ALA A 643 3.04 8.59 -16.73
C ALA A 643 2.13 8.68 -17.97
N LEU A 644 1.79 7.56 -18.62
CA LEU A 644 0.91 7.53 -19.80
C LEU A 644 -0.51 8.06 -19.52
N GLY A 645 -1.06 7.77 -18.34
CA GLY A 645 -2.31 8.35 -17.84
C GLY A 645 -2.21 9.87 -17.70
N ASP A 646 -1.17 10.36 -17.01
CA ASP A 646 -0.86 11.79 -16.87
C ASP A 646 -0.49 12.45 -18.22
N PHE A 647 -0.09 11.66 -19.23
CA PHE A 647 0.16 12.10 -20.61
C PHE A 647 -1.11 12.17 -21.49
N GLY A 648 -2.26 11.67 -21.02
CA GLY A 648 -3.53 11.70 -21.75
C GLY A 648 -3.67 10.61 -22.82
N LEU A 649 -2.86 9.54 -22.72
CA LEU A 649 -2.82 8.43 -23.67
C LEU A 649 -2.95 7.10 -22.90
N THR A 650 -4.16 6.64 -22.65
CA THR A 650 -4.43 5.36 -21.97
C THR A 650 -4.38 4.18 -22.96
N PRO A 651 -3.46 3.21 -22.80
CA PRO A 651 -3.57 1.92 -23.46
C PRO A 651 -4.29 0.93 -22.53
N TYR A 652 -5.50 0.51 -22.90
CA TYR A 652 -6.07 -0.71 -22.34
C TYR A 652 -5.21 -1.91 -22.76
N ALA A 653 -4.87 -2.76 -21.77
CA ALA A 653 -4.36 -4.12 -21.84
C ALA A 653 -3.40 -4.52 -22.99
N MET A 654 -2.19 -4.95 -22.63
CA MET A 654 -1.59 -6.14 -23.26
C MET A 654 -0.59 -6.83 -22.34
N GLY A 655 -1.00 -7.96 -21.76
CA GLY A 655 -0.06 -9.00 -21.37
C GLY A 655 0.14 -9.92 -22.57
N LEU A 656 1.36 -9.97 -23.11
CA LEU A 656 1.81 -11.02 -24.02
C LEU A 656 3.30 -11.27 -23.77
N ALA A 657 3.64 -12.49 -23.37
CA ALA A 657 5.02 -12.90 -23.21
C ALA A 657 5.67 -13.15 -24.58
N SER A 658 6.74 -12.43 -24.88
CA SER A 658 7.67 -12.79 -25.95
C SER A 658 8.82 -13.62 -25.38
N LYS A 659 8.98 -14.87 -25.86
CA LYS A 659 10.17 -15.68 -25.56
C LYS A 659 11.45 -14.97 -26.07
N PRO A 660 12.60 -15.15 -25.41
CA PRO A 660 13.88 -14.78 -25.99
C PRO A 660 14.15 -15.57 -27.28
N ALA A 661 14.84 -14.96 -28.24
CA ALA A 661 15.37 -15.63 -29.42
C ALA A 661 16.89 -15.84 -29.27
N ASP A 662 17.40 -16.96 -29.78
CA ASP A 662 18.81 -17.34 -29.66
C ASP A 662 19.77 -16.33 -30.34
N PRO A 663 20.86 -15.91 -29.67
CA PRO A 663 21.93 -15.12 -30.28
C PRO A 663 22.91 -16.02 -31.06
N GLY A 664 22.54 -16.38 -32.29
CA GLY A 664 23.39 -17.10 -33.24
C GLY A 664 24.52 -16.25 -33.84
N SER A 665 25.71 -16.31 -33.24
CA SER A 665 27.03 -15.93 -33.78
C SER A 665 27.24 -14.54 -34.43
N ARG A 666 28.22 -13.79 -33.90
CA ARG A 666 29.35 -13.32 -34.73
C ARG A 666 30.57 -12.96 -33.88
N SER A 667 31.73 -13.45 -34.32
CA SER A 667 33.03 -13.19 -33.73
C SER A 667 33.67 -11.91 -34.28
N ASP A 668 34.81 -11.54 -33.67
CA ASP A 668 35.86 -10.67 -34.20
C ASP A 668 35.57 -9.17 -34.29
N VAL A 669 36.05 -8.41 -33.29
CA VAL A 669 37.32 -7.67 -33.43
C VAL A 669 38.11 -7.70 -32.11
N PHE A 670 39.35 -8.17 -32.17
CA PHE A 670 40.29 -8.18 -31.04
C PHE A 670 40.94 -6.81 -30.76
N ARG A 671 41.44 -6.64 -29.52
CA ARG A 671 42.77 -6.07 -29.17
C ARG A 671 42.85 -4.74 -28.39
N LYS A 672 42.54 -4.78 -27.07
CA LYS A 672 43.26 -3.97 -26.04
C LYS A 672 43.14 -4.53 -24.59
N LYS A 673 43.16 -5.86 -24.43
CA LYS A 673 42.72 -6.56 -23.21
C LYS A 673 43.77 -6.84 -22.10
N SER A 674 44.91 -6.14 -22.06
CA SER A 674 46.01 -6.46 -21.09
C SER A 674 46.21 -5.50 -19.90
N ARG A 675 45.51 -4.36 -19.83
CA ARG A 675 45.48 -3.50 -18.61
C ARG A 675 44.11 -3.45 -17.92
N ILE A 676 43.03 -3.74 -18.64
CA ILE A 676 41.67 -3.74 -18.08
C ILE A 676 41.44 -5.01 -17.25
N ASN A 677 42.00 -6.16 -17.65
CA ASN A 677 41.85 -7.43 -16.92
C ASN A 677 42.45 -7.42 -15.49
N SER A 678 43.39 -6.52 -15.16
CA SER A 678 43.85 -6.35 -13.76
C SER A 678 42.89 -5.52 -12.93
N VAL A 679 42.21 -4.54 -13.53
CA VAL A 679 41.15 -3.76 -12.87
C VAL A 679 39.91 -4.64 -12.66
N ILE A 680 39.50 -5.40 -13.67
CA ILE A 680 38.39 -6.37 -13.57
C ILE A 680 38.71 -7.51 -12.58
N ARG A 681 39.98 -7.95 -12.45
CA ARG A 681 40.34 -8.92 -11.40
C ARG A 681 40.24 -8.34 -10.00
N GLY A 682 40.71 -7.11 -9.76
CA GLY A 682 40.51 -6.44 -8.46
C GLY A 682 39.03 -6.20 -8.13
N LEU A 683 38.19 -5.94 -9.14
CA LEU A 683 36.74 -5.83 -8.97
C LEU A 683 36.05 -7.17 -8.69
N SER A 684 36.67 -8.30 -9.02
CA SER A 684 36.18 -9.65 -8.67
C SER A 684 36.51 -10.06 -7.23
N GLU A 685 37.32 -9.28 -6.51
CA GLU A 685 37.69 -9.52 -5.11
C GLU A 685 36.81 -8.71 -4.13
N LEU A 686 35.96 -7.80 -4.63
CA LEU A 686 34.90 -7.15 -3.86
C LEU A 686 33.78 -8.14 -3.55
N GLN A 687 33.93 -8.88 -2.45
CA GLN A 687 32.84 -9.63 -1.85
C GLN A 687 31.74 -8.66 -1.37
N PRO A 688 30.44 -9.04 -1.46
CA PRO A 688 29.34 -8.20 -0.95
C PRO A 688 29.45 -7.81 0.53
N ASP A 689 30.24 -8.56 1.30
CA ASP A 689 30.36 -8.43 2.76
C ASP A 689 31.62 -7.67 3.23
N ASN A 690 32.45 -7.10 2.34
CA ASN A 690 33.62 -6.29 2.74
C ASN A 690 33.83 -5.04 1.88
N PHE A 691 33.73 -3.87 2.53
CA PHE A 691 33.70 -2.54 1.91
C PHE A 691 35.08 -1.92 1.70
N ASP A 692 35.83 -2.39 0.71
CA ASP A 692 37.06 -1.71 0.29
C ASP A 692 36.78 -0.58 -0.71
N LEU A 693 37.36 0.60 -0.45
CA LEU A 693 37.32 1.75 -1.35
C LEU A 693 38.02 1.40 -2.69
N PRO A 694 37.53 1.87 -3.85
CA PRO A 694 38.20 1.63 -5.12
C PRO A 694 39.64 2.17 -5.09
N PRO A 695 40.59 1.52 -5.79
CA PRO A 695 42.00 1.94 -5.79
C PRO A 695 42.13 3.42 -6.17
N VAL A 696 43.01 4.16 -5.48
CA VAL A 696 43.16 5.63 -5.59
C VAL A 696 43.17 6.12 -7.04
N ALA A 697 43.88 5.42 -7.93
CA ALA A 697 43.94 5.79 -9.35
C ALA A 697 42.58 5.73 -10.08
N LEU A 698 41.75 4.72 -9.79
CA LEU A 698 40.39 4.60 -10.33
C LEU A 698 39.46 5.62 -9.68
N ALA A 699 39.56 5.79 -8.36
CA ALA A 699 38.75 6.76 -7.61
C ALA A 699 38.96 8.20 -8.09
N SER A 700 40.22 8.63 -8.27
CA SER A 700 40.55 9.94 -8.81
C SER A 700 40.01 10.11 -10.23
N GLN A 701 40.18 9.11 -11.11
CA GLN A 701 39.66 9.15 -12.48
C GLN A 701 38.13 9.30 -12.52
N LEU A 702 37.38 8.57 -11.67
CA LEU A 702 35.93 8.69 -11.57
C LEU A 702 35.49 10.07 -11.09
N VAL A 703 36.21 10.64 -10.11
CA VAL A 703 35.92 11.97 -9.55
C VAL A 703 36.23 13.08 -10.55
N ASP A 704 37.34 12.99 -11.29
CA ASP A 704 37.66 13.95 -12.35
C ASP A 704 36.61 13.93 -13.47
N LEU A 705 36.18 12.74 -13.91
CA LEU A 705 35.09 12.59 -14.89
C LEU A 705 33.76 13.19 -14.39
N PHE A 706 33.43 13.01 -13.11
CA PHE A 706 32.27 13.67 -12.51
C PHE A 706 32.39 15.21 -12.56
N PHE A 707 33.54 15.76 -12.19
CA PHE A 707 33.76 17.22 -12.18
C PHE A 707 33.83 17.83 -13.60
N GLU A 708 34.29 17.07 -14.59
CA GLU A 708 34.34 17.49 -15.99
C GLU A 708 32.97 17.42 -16.69
N HIS A 709 32.21 16.34 -16.49
CA HIS A 709 31.00 16.07 -17.27
C HIS A 709 29.68 16.35 -16.56
N VAL A 710 29.58 16.11 -15.24
CA VAL A 710 28.30 16.09 -14.49
C VAL A 710 28.13 17.33 -13.62
N TYR A 711 29.15 17.67 -12.83
CA TYR A 711 29.18 18.88 -11.99
C TYR A 711 28.80 20.19 -12.72
N PRO A 712 29.17 20.44 -13.99
CA PRO A 712 28.74 21.65 -14.72
C PRO A 712 27.22 21.81 -14.87
N LEU A 713 26.47 20.71 -14.71
CA LEU A 713 25.00 20.69 -14.78
C LEU A 713 24.37 20.65 -13.38
N TYR A 714 25.09 20.08 -12.40
CA TYR A 714 24.63 19.80 -11.05
C TYR A 714 25.68 20.25 -9.99
N PRO A 715 25.88 21.57 -9.78
CA PRO A 715 26.96 22.12 -8.96
C PRO A 715 26.66 22.08 -7.45
N PHE A 716 26.35 20.89 -6.92
CA PHE A 716 25.86 20.71 -5.54
C PHE A 716 26.96 20.53 -4.48
N VAL A 717 28.20 20.28 -4.90
CA VAL A 717 29.38 20.07 -4.05
C VAL A 717 30.46 21.11 -4.35
N HIS A 718 31.32 21.47 -3.39
CA HIS A 718 32.42 22.41 -3.61
C HIS A 718 33.69 21.64 -4.01
N ARG A 719 34.21 21.84 -5.24
CA ARG A 719 35.31 21.00 -5.76
C ARG A 719 36.58 20.99 -4.88
N PRO A 720 37.14 22.12 -4.45
CA PRO A 720 38.34 22.13 -3.60
C PRO A 720 38.16 21.37 -2.27
N SER A 721 37.05 21.64 -1.56
CA SER A 721 36.74 21.01 -0.27
C SER A 721 36.47 19.51 -0.41
N PHE A 722 35.83 19.09 -1.50
CA PHE A 722 35.61 17.68 -1.80
C PHE A 722 36.93 16.94 -2.04
N MET A 723 37.83 17.50 -2.87
CA MET A 723 39.14 16.89 -3.16
C MET A 723 40.03 16.81 -1.91
N GLN A 724 39.96 17.81 -1.02
CA GLN A 724 40.63 17.74 0.27
C GLN A 724 40.14 16.56 1.12
N ARG A 725 38.83 16.45 1.34
CA ARG A 725 38.23 15.38 2.16
C ARG A 725 38.44 13.99 1.55
N LEU A 726 38.51 13.89 0.21
CA LEU A 726 38.90 12.67 -0.51
C LEU A 726 40.34 12.26 -0.19
N ASN A 727 41.29 13.20 -0.28
CA ASN A 727 42.70 12.93 0.05
C ASN A 727 42.89 12.55 1.53
N GLU A 728 42.15 13.18 2.44
CA GLU A 728 42.11 12.82 3.87
C GLU A 728 41.59 11.38 4.06
N THR A 729 40.49 11.02 3.38
CA THR A 729 39.92 9.65 3.42
C THR A 729 40.93 8.58 2.98
N TYR A 730 41.71 8.85 1.92
CA TYR A 730 42.71 7.90 1.42
C TYR A 730 44.06 7.92 2.17
N SER A 731 44.32 8.92 3.02
CA SER A 731 45.59 9.04 3.77
C SER A 731 45.48 8.68 5.25
N GLY A 732 44.28 8.76 5.85
CA GLY A 732 44.05 8.44 7.27
C GLY A 732 44.02 6.95 7.64
N GLY A 733 44.01 6.06 6.64
CA GLY A 733 43.65 4.65 6.80
C GLY A 733 42.13 4.45 6.99
N GLN A 734 41.65 3.21 6.89
CA GLN A 734 40.23 2.86 7.13
C GLN A 734 39.85 3.03 8.61
N ARG A 735 39.65 4.28 9.03
CA ARG A 735 38.99 4.66 10.29
C ARG A 735 37.64 5.29 9.96
N ASP A 736 36.62 4.91 10.75
CA ASP A 736 35.22 5.33 10.72
C ASP A 736 34.88 6.42 9.67
N ILE A 737 34.60 5.96 8.45
CA ILE A 737 34.15 6.82 7.35
C ILE A 737 32.68 7.16 7.60
N ASP A 738 32.37 8.46 7.68
CA ASP A 738 31.02 8.96 7.90
C ASP A 738 30.06 8.52 6.77
N VAL A 739 28.89 7.99 7.13
CA VAL A 739 27.97 7.32 6.19
C VAL A 739 27.40 8.26 5.11
N PRO A 740 26.96 9.50 5.41
CA PRO A 740 26.62 10.50 4.39
C PRO A 740 27.76 10.85 3.42
N TRP A 741 29.01 10.85 3.91
CA TRP A 741 30.18 11.07 3.06
C TRP A 741 30.42 9.88 2.14
N GLN A 742 30.39 8.65 2.66
CA GLN A 742 30.52 7.42 1.86
C GLN A 742 29.40 7.31 0.82
N ALA A 743 28.16 7.65 1.17
CA ALA A 743 27.02 7.73 0.25
C ALA A 743 27.25 8.75 -0.90
N THR A 744 27.66 9.97 -0.55
CA THR A 744 27.94 11.04 -1.53
C THR A 744 29.08 10.63 -2.48
N LEU A 745 30.13 10.00 -1.94
CA LEU A 745 31.27 9.51 -2.69
C LEU A 745 30.86 8.40 -3.68
N ASN A 746 30.05 7.43 -3.26
CA ASN A 746 29.54 6.38 -4.14
C ASN A 746 28.64 6.92 -5.26
N LEU A 747 27.80 7.93 -5.00
CA LEU A 747 27.03 8.58 -6.07
C LEU A 747 27.94 9.29 -7.09
N ILE A 748 29.00 9.95 -6.62
CA ILE A 748 29.99 10.60 -7.50
C ILE A 748 30.74 9.55 -8.33
N PHE A 749 31.09 8.39 -7.76
CA PHE A 749 31.65 7.27 -8.50
C PHE A 749 30.68 6.69 -9.54
N ALA A 750 29.39 6.52 -9.19
CA ALA A 750 28.36 6.07 -10.14
C ALA A 750 28.26 7.02 -11.35
N PHE A 751 28.08 8.33 -11.09
CA PHE A 751 28.00 9.35 -12.14
C PHE A 751 29.31 9.51 -12.94
N GLY A 752 30.47 9.33 -12.32
CA GLY A 752 31.77 9.34 -13.00
C GLY A 752 31.98 8.11 -13.89
N SER A 753 31.46 6.95 -13.47
CA SER A 753 31.61 5.69 -14.20
C SER A 753 30.92 5.71 -15.57
N ASP A 754 29.80 6.44 -15.69
CA ASP A 754 29.03 6.64 -16.92
C ASP A 754 29.84 7.24 -18.10
N TYR A 755 31.02 7.82 -17.82
CA TYR A 755 31.89 8.47 -18.81
C TYR A 755 33.22 7.73 -19.06
N LEU A 756 33.35 6.49 -18.59
CA LEU A 756 34.51 5.66 -18.90
C LEU A 756 34.45 5.10 -20.34
N ASP A 757 35.63 4.92 -20.94
CA ASP A 757 35.84 4.32 -22.27
C ASP A 757 35.67 2.78 -22.21
N LEU A 758 34.45 2.34 -21.88
CA LEU A 758 33.99 0.95 -21.76
C LEU A 758 32.72 0.73 -22.60
N SER A 759 32.28 -0.52 -22.75
CA SER A 759 31.01 -0.76 -23.44
C SER A 759 29.81 -0.29 -22.61
N LEU A 760 28.73 0.09 -23.28
CA LEU A 760 27.51 0.63 -22.65
C LEU A 760 26.96 -0.24 -21.51
N ALA A 761 27.07 -1.57 -21.65
CA ALA A 761 26.62 -2.54 -20.65
C ALA A 761 27.58 -2.65 -19.44
N GLU A 762 28.90 -2.66 -19.67
CA GLU A 762 29.90 -2.69 -18.60
C GLU A 762 29.83 -1.41 -17.76
N THR A 763 29.73 -0.26 -18.44
CA THR A 763 29.53 1.06 -17.84
C THR A 763 28.28 1.11 -16.97
N TYR A 764 27.12 0.67 -17.51
CA TYR A 764 25.86 0.65 -16.77
C TYR A 764 25.93 -0.25 -15.52
N THR A 765 26.53 -1.44 -15.64
CA THR A 765 26.65 -2.39 -14.51
C THR A 765 27.44 -1.79 -13.35
N MET A 766 28.55 -1.12 -13.65
CA MET A 766 29.37 -0.47 -12.62
C MET A 766 28.73 0.79 -12.02
N SER A 767 27.99 1.55 -12.84
CA SER A 767 27.18 2.68 -12.38
C SER A 767 26.09 2.21 -11.40
N GLN A 768 25.42 1.09 -11.70
CA GLN A 768 24.40 0.52 -10.83
C GLN A 768 24.94 -0.06 -9.51
N SER A 769 26.13 -0.69 -9.47
CA SER A 769 26.66 -1.23 -8.22
C SER A 769 26.99 -0.12 -7.20
N PHE A 770 27.65 0.96 -7.64
CA PHE A 770 27.89 2.14 -6.79
C PHE A 770 26.58 2.82 -6.37
N LEU A 771 25.58 2.90 -7.26
CA LEU A 771 24.29 3.51 -6.97
C LEU A 771 23.47 2.70 -5.95
N GLN A 772 23.45 1.36 -6.07
CA GLN A 772 22.76 0.48 -5.14
C GLN A 772 23.32 0.68 -3.73
N HIS A 773 24.64 0.58 -3.58
CA HIS A 773 25.32 0.79 -2.30
C HIS A 773 25.05 2.19 -1.73
N ALA A 774 25.15 3.23 -2.54
CA ALA A 774 24.79 4.59 -2.11
C ALA A 774 23.33 4.70 -1.64
N THR A 775 22.39 4.03 -2.32
CA THR A 775 20.96 4.05 -1.97
C THR A 775 20.73 3.39 -0.61
N GLU A 776 21.37 2.24 -0.35
CA GLU A 776 21.30 1.54 0.93
C GLU A 776 21.87 2.41 2.07
N LEU A 777 23.05 3.01 1.88
CA LEU A 777 23.65 3.94 2.85
C LEU A 777 22.76 5.16 3.12
N ILE A 778 22.21 5.81 2.09
CA ILE A 778 21.37 7.02 2.26
C ILE A 778 20.07 6.67 2.98
N LEU A 779 19.39 5.59 2.60
CA LEU A 779 18.14 5.17 3.24
C LEU A 779 18.34 4.77 4.70
N SER A 780 19.55 4.33 5.08
CA SER A 780 19.91 4.04 6.48
C SER A 780 20.11 5.27 7.36
N VAL A 781 20.23 6.48 6.79
CA VAL A 781 20.56 7.72 7.53
C VAL A 781 19.59 8.88 7.29
N CYS A 782 18.91 8.94 6.15
CA CYS A 782 18.15 10.12 5.71
C CYS A 782 16.92 10.50 6.57
N PHE A 783 16.50 9.63 7.48
CA PHE A 783 15.40 9.89 8.43
C PHE A 783 15.87 10.31 9.82
N ASP A 784 17.17 10.19 10.10
CA ASP A 784 17.75 10.32 11.44
C ASP A 784 18.75 11.49 11.49
N THR A 785 19.65 11.59 10.51
CA THR A 785 20.66 12.66 10.44
C THR A 785 20.23 13.75 9.46
N THR A 786 20.35 15.01 9.88
CA THR A 786 20.14 16.18 9.02
C THR A 786 21.47 16.94 8.83
N THR A 787 22.21 16.61 7.78
CA THR A 787 23.46 17.31 7.36
C THR A 787 23.40 17.72 5.90
N LEU A 788 24.29 18.64 5.48
CA LEU A 788 24.34 19.09 4.08
C LEU A 788 24.67 17.93 3.13
N GLU A 789 25.53 17.01 3.57
CA GLU A 789 25.93 15.80 2.84
C GLU A 789 24.73 14.87 2.59
N VAL A 790 23.83 14.66 3.57
CA VAL A 790 22.59 13.89 3.35
C VAL A 790 21.72 14.54 2.27
N VAL A 791 21.61 15.87 2.27
CA VAL A 791 20.83 16.61 1.27
C VAL A 791 21.51 16.56 -0.12
N GLN A 792 22.84 16.67 -0.19
CA GLN A 792 23.61 16.52 -1.43
C GLN A 792 23.43 15.11 -2.02
N ALA A 793 23.54 14.07 -1.20
CA ALA A 793 23.38 12.69 -1.60
C ALA A 793 21.95 12.39 -2.09
N LEU A 794 20.92 12.79 -1.33
CA LEU A 794 19.52 12.66 -1.75
C LEU A 794 19.21 13.43 -3.04
N LEU A 795 19.80 14.61 -3.24
CA LEU A 795 19.60 15.43 -4.45
C LEU A 795 20.26 14.77 -5.67
N LEU A 796 21.49 14.29 -5.54
CA LEU A 796 22.20 13.52 -6.57
C LEU A 796 21.47 12.21 -6.92
N LEU A 797 21.02 11.44 -5.93
CA LEU A 797 20.20 10.25 -6.12
C LEU A 797 18.89 10.58 -6.86
N SER A 798 18.22 11.68 -6.48
CA SER A 798 16.98 12.12 -7.13
C SER A 798 17.20 12.52 -8.61
N CYS A 799 18.36 13.09 -8.95
CA CYS A 799 18.76 13.34 -10.35
C CYS A 799 18.94 12.05 -11.15
N HIS A 800 19.53 11.00 -10.55
CA HIS A 800 19.65 9.69 -11.20
C HIS A 800 18.27 9.05 -11.41
N LEU A 801 17.45 8.99 -10.35
CA LEU A 801 16.10 8.42 -10.39
C LEU A 801 15.18 9.14 -11.40
N GLN A 802 15.29 10.47 -11.55
CA GLN A 802 14.52 11.25 -12.54
C GLN A 802 14.73 10.70 -13.95
N SER A 803 15.94 10.25 -14.20
CA SER A 803 16.46 10.06 -15.53
C SER A 803 16.36 8.60 -15.99
N ASN A 804 16.27 7.66 -15.03
CA ASN A 804 15.73 6.32 -15.25
C ASN A 804 14.17 6.27 -15.26
N MET A 805 13.50 7.41 -15.37
CA MET A 805 12.04 7.54 -15.46
C MET A 805 11.26 6.96 -14.25
N GLN A 806 11.92 6.78 -13.09
CA GLN A 806 11.30 6.25 -11.87
C GLN A 806 10.49 7.34 -11.12
N TYR A 807 9.64 8.08 -11.84
CA TYR A 807 9.02 9.33 -11.40
C TYR A 807 8.31 9.27 -10.03
N GLN A 808 7.72 8.13 -9.66
CA GLN A 808 7.10 7.96 -8.34
C GLN A 808 8.14 7.93 -7.19
N ARG A 809 9.28 7.26 -7.41
CA ARG A 809 10.40 7.25 -6.45
C ARG A 809 11.05 8.63 -6.37
N VAL A 810 11.21 9.31 -7.50
CA VAL A 810 11.72 10.69 -7.59
C VAL A 810 10.84 11.65 -6.81
N TRP A 811 9.53 11.61 -7.03
CA TRP A 811 8.56 12.46 -6.33
C TRP A 811 8.63 12.29 -4.82
N THR A 812 8.68 11.03 -4.37
CA THR A 812 8.79 10.69 -2.95
C THR A 812 10.13 11.12 -2.36
N SER A 813 11.22 10.92 -3.11
CA SER A 813 12.59 11.33 -2.75
C SER A 813 12.71 12.85 -2.63
N ILE A 814 12.17 13.62 -3.58
CA ILE A 814 12.09 15.09 -3.52
C ILE A 814 11.29 15.54 -2.29
N GLY A 815 10.19 14.85 -1.96
CA GLY A 815 9.43 15.11 -0.73
C GLY A 815 10.28 14.95 0.54
N THR A 816 11.03 13.85 0.67
CA THR A 816 11.94 13.62 1.81
C THR A 816 13.07 14.65 1.83
N LEU A 817 13.75 14.84 0.69
CA LEU A 817 14.83 15.80 0.46
C LEU A 817 14.42 17.23 0.86
N TYR A 818 13.22 17.66 0.48
CA TYR A 818 12.66 18.95 0.88
C TYR A 818 12.47 19.05 2.39
N ARG A 819 11.97 18.01 3.07
CA ARG A 819 11.83 18.03 4.54
C ARG A 819 13.16 18.12 5.28
N VAL A 820 14.19 17.40 4.81
CA VAL A 820 15.56 17.48 5.37
C VAL A 820 16.19 18.87 5.09
N ALA A 821 15.95 19.43 3.90
CA ALA A 821 16.36 20.79 3.57
C ALA A 821 15.63 21.86 4.42
N GLN A 822 14.35 21.64 4.74
CA GLN A 822 13.60 22.52 5.64
C GLN A 822 14.16 22.50 7.07
N SER A 823 14.43 21.32 7.64
CA SER A 823 14.99 21.22 9.00
C SER A 823 16.38 21.84 9.13
N LEU A 824 17.19 21.80 8.08
CA LEU A 824 18.49 22.50 7.98
C LEU A 824 18.39 24.01 7.74
N GLY A 825 17.19 24.54 7.56
CA GLY A 825 16.97 25.97 7.29
C GLY A 825 17.37 26.43 5.89
N LEU A 826 17.52 25.53 4.90
CA LEU A 826 17.97 25.89 3.54
C LEU A 826 17.00 26.81 2.77
N HIS A 827 15.76 26.94 3.26
CA HIS A 827 14.73 27.84 2.74
C HIS A 827 14.87 29.29 3.25
N MET A 828 15.83 29.56 4.12
CA MET A 828 16.18 30.89 4.64
C MET A 828 17.51 31.33 4.03
N ASP A 829 17.67 32.62 3.73
CA ASP A 829 18.94 33.11 3.20
C ASP A 829 20.03 33.15 4.30
N PRO A 830 21.21 32.55 4.09
CA PRO A 830 22.27 32.50 5.09
C PRO A 830 23.15 33.76 5.11
N GLY A 831 22.81 34.82 4.37
CA GLY A 831 23.61 36.04 4.23
C GLY A 831 24.01 36.65 5.58
N SER A 832 23.07 36.75 6.52
CA SER A 832 23.28 37.29 7.87
C SER A 832 23.96 36.31 8.86
N TRP A 833 24.14 35.04 8.50
CA TRP A 833 24.61 34.00 9.42
C TRP A 833 26.13 34.01 9.60
N ARG A 834 26.60 33.55 10.76
CA ARG A 834 28.05 33.45 11.10
C ARG A 834 28.64 32.10 10.69
N ILE A 835 28.49 31.74 9.41
CA ILE A 835 29.04 30.52 8.79
C ILE A 835 29.96 30.87 7.61
N SER A 836 30.77 29.92 7.14
CA SER A 836 31.77 30.17 6.10
C SER A 836 31.12 30.56 4.75
N PRO A 837 31.80 31.39 3.91
CA PRO A 837 31.29 31.76 2.59
C PRO A 837 31.02 30.54 1.68
N ILE A 838 31.87 29.51 1.78
CA ILE A 838 31.71 28.22 1.08
C ILE A 838 30.38 27.56 1.48
N GLU A 839 30.08 27.49 2.78
CA GLU A 839 28.84 26.89 3.27
C GLU A 839 27.60 27.71 2.85
N LYS A 840 27.67 29.05 2.88
CA LYS A 840 26.57 29.93 2.42
C LYS A 840 26.21 29.67 0.96
N GLU A 841 27.21 29.61 0.09
CA GLU A 841 27.02 29.39 -1.34
C GLU A 841 26.52 27.97 -1.63
N ILE A 842 27.06 26.95 -0.97
CA ILE A 842 26.58 25.56 -1.10
C ILE A 842 25.12 25.42 -0.64
N ARG A 843 24.73 26.06 0.46
CA ARG A 843 23.33 26.10 0.91
C ARG A 843 22.40 26.71 -0.14
N ARG A 844 22.78 27.83 -0.78
CA ARG A 844 22.03 28.45 -1.88
C ARG A 844 21.94 27.54 -3.11
N ARG A 845 23.06 26.96 -3.56
CA ARG A 845 23.09 26.04 -4.71
C ARG A 845 22.24 24.79 -4.50
N ILE A 846 22.31 24.17 -3.32
CA ILE A 846 21.47 23.02 -2.97
C ILE A 846 20.00 23.41 -2.98
N TRP A 847 19.61 24.50 -2.32
CA TRP A 847 18.23 24.97 -2.27
C TRP A 847 17.62 25.17 -3.66
N TRP A 848 18.31 25.90 -4.53
CA TRP A 848 17.87 26.15 -5.90
C TRP A 848 17.93 24.91 -6.80
N GLY A 849 18.76 23.91 -6.46
CA GLY A 849 18.79 22.60 -7.08
C GLY A 849 17.54 21.78 -6.76
N ILE A 850 17.14 21.73 -5.48
CA ILE A 850 15.88 21.08 -5.04
C ILE A 850 14.68 21.77 -5.69
N TYR A 851 14.64 23.11 -5.68
CA TYR A 851 13.57 23.89 -6.32
C TYR A 851 13.40 23.53 -7.80
N SER A 852 14.49 23.58 -8.56
CA SER A 852 14.46 23.29 -10.00
C SER A 852 14.03 21.84 -10.28
N LEU A 853 14.51 20.89 -9.47
CA LEU A 853 14.16 19.48 -9.62
C LEU A 853 12.68 19.20 -9.29
N ASP A 854 12.13 19.82 -8.25
CA ASP A 854 10.71 19.76 -7.88
C ASP A 854 9.82 20.31 -9.01
N ARG A 855 10.13 21.51 -9.55
CA ARG A 855 9.34 22.13 -10.64
C ARG A 855 9.33 21.30 -11.92
N PHE A 856 10.49 20.87 -12.40
CA PHE A 856 10.53 20.09 -13.64
C PHE A 856 9.95 18.67 -13.49
N THR A 857 10.00 18.07 -12.30
CA THR A 857 9.34 16.77 -12.04
C THR A 857 7.82 16.94 -11.94
N SER A 858 7.36 17.97 -11.22
CA SER A 858 5.95 18.37 -11.11
C SER A 858 5.31 18.58 -12.48
N LEU A 859 5.97 19.35 -13.35
CA LEU A 859 5.51 19.63 -14.71
C LEU A 859 5.38 18.35 -15.55
N LYS A 860 6.33 17.41 -15.42
CA LYS A 860 6.29 16.11 -16.12
C LYS A 860 5.18 15.19 -15.64
N CYS A 861 4.91 15.17 -14.34
CA CYS A 861 3.94 14.27 -13.72
C CYS A 861 2.52 14.86 -13.64
N GLY A 862 2.31 16.12 -14.03
CA GLY A 862 1.02 16.78 -13.81
C GLY A 862 0.62 16.85 -12.32
N ARG A 863 1.59 17.15 -11.44
CA ARG A 863 1.40 17.18 -9.97
C ARG A 863 1.68 18.57 -9.39
N PRO A 864 1.05 18.95 -8.25
CA PRO A 864 1.39 20.17 -7.55
C PRO A 864 2.83 20.10 -6.98
N PRO A 865 3.64 21.15 -7.10
CA PRO A 865 4.99 21.19 -6.51
C PRO A 865 4.99 21.00 -4.99
N SER A 866 6.03 20.35 -4.47
CA SER A 866 6.21 20.09 -3.04
C SER A 866 6.54 21.37 -2.26
N ILE A 867 7.28 22.27 -2.88
CA ILE A 867 7.63 23.60 -2.35
C ILE A 867 6.53 24.58 -2.79
N ASN A 868 5.98 25.38 -1.86
CA ASN A 868 5.12 26.52 -2.19
C ASN A 868 5.90 27.81 -1.95
N ILE A 869 6.03 28.68 -2.95
CA ILE A 869 6.75 29.96 -2.86
C ILE A 869 5.79 31.12 -3.16
N GLU A 870 5.05 31.57 -2.15
CA GLU A 870 4.42 32.90 -2.19
C GLU A 870 5.33 34.00 -1.61
N SER A 871 6.36 33.64 -0.83
CA SER A 871 7.55 34.47 -0.58
C SER A 871 8.64 33.67 0.16
N LEU A 872 9.81 33.49 -0.43
CA LEU A 872 11.01 32.97 0.26
C LEU A 872 12.22 33.88 -0.04
N PRO A 873 13.07 34.18 0.96
CA PRO A 873 14.06 35.26 0.85
C PRO A 873 15.43 34.84 0.28
N VAL A 874 15.61 33.59 -0.19
CA VAL A 874 16.91 33.05 -0.59
C VAL A 874 17.43 33.77 -1.85
N GLU A 875 18.65 34.31 -1.80
CA GLU A 875 19.26 34.96 -2.97
C GLU A 875 19.69 33.94 -4.04
N ALA A 876 19.86 34.41 -5.27
CA ALA A 876 20.43 33.58 -6.35
C ALA A 876 21.90 33.20 -6.04
N PRO A 877 22.37 32.01 -6.48
CA PRO A 877 23.76 31.59 -6.33
C PRO A 877 24.74 32.55 -7.00
N ALA A 878 25.93 32.69 -6.40
CA ALA A 878 26.96 33.59 -6.90
C ALA A 878 27.54 33.11 -8.25
N VAL A 879 27.69 34.04 -9.19
CA VAL A 879 28.23 33.78 -10.53
C VAL A 879 29.76 33.78 -10.49
N VAL A 880 30.33 32.77 -9.83
CA VAL A 880 31.77 32.58 -9.65
C VAL A 880 32.18 31.14 -9.92
N GLN A 881 33.49 30.91 -10.10
CA GLN A 881 34.11 29.59 -10.15
C GLN A 881 34.38 29.11 -8.71
N ASP A 882 34.42 27.80 -8.48
CA ASP A 882 34.65 27.26 -7.12
C ASP A 882 36.02 27.65 -6.57
N GLU A 883 37.04 27.70 -7.42
CA GLU A 883 38.39 28.14 -7.06
C GLU A 883 38.44 29.61 -6.58
N GLN A 884 37.39 30.41 -6.77
CA GLN A 884 37.27 31.79 -6.27
C GLN A 884 36.55 31.91 -4.91
N ILE A 885 35.99 30.81 -4.40
CA ILE A 885 35.26 30.78 -3.11
C ILE A 885 36.21 30.25 -2.03
N THR A 886 36.64 31.13 -1.14
CA THR A 886 37.55 30.79 -0.04
C THR A 886 36.85 30.89 1.31
N GLU A 887 37.45 30.30 2.35
CA GLU A 887 36.94 30.41 3.73
C GLU A 887 36.86 31.87 4.23
N THR A 888 37.70 32.76 3.69
CA THR A 888 37.75 34.19 4.10
C THR A 888 36.83 35.08 3.27
N GLY A 889 36.38 34.64 2.09
CA GLY A 889 35.49 35.41 1.22
C GLY A 889 35.45 34.89 -0.22
N ILE A 890 34.56 35.48 -1.02
CA ILE A 890 34.55 35.31 -2.47
C ILE A 890 35.54 36.32 -3.06
N MET A 891 36.51 35.85 -3.85
CA MET A 891 37.52 36.72 -4.45
C MET A 891 36.95 37.44 -5.68
N GLU A 892 36.86 38.78 -5.65
CA GLU A 892 36.36 39.63 -6.75
C GLU A 892 37.31 39.72 -7.98
N LEU A 893 38.13 38.70 -8.22
CA LEU A 893 39.09 38.67 -9.31
C LEU A 893 38.42 38.33 -10.66
N ALA A 894 38.12 39.41 -11.38
CA ALA A 894 37.91 39.49 -12.84
C ALA A 894 36.57 39.00 -13.43
N LEU A 895 35.51 39.77 -13.16
CA LEU A 895 34.39 39.96 -14.11
C LEU A 895 34.88 40.42 -15.51
N ASP A 896 36.05 41.09 -15.59
CA ASP A 896 36.67 41.60 -16.82
C ASP A 896 37.46 40.55 -17.64
N SER A 897 37.52 39.29 -17.21
CA SER A 897 38.34 38.27 -17.89
C SER A 897 37.78 37.80 -19.25
N GLY A 898 36.51 38.10 -19.56
CA GLY A 898 35.83 37.63 -20.77
C GLY A 898 35.60 36.11 -20.83
N ILE A 899 35.99 35.36 -19.79
CA ILE A 899 35.82 33.92 -19.70
C ILE A 899 34.39 33.60 -19.23
N PRO A 900 33.58 32.87 -20.00
CA PRO A 900 32.23 32.51 -19.60
C PRO A 900 32.23 31.62 -18.35
N CYS A 901 31.60 32.09 -17.26
CA CYS A 901 31.56 31.36 -16.00
C CYS A 901 30.45 30.30 -16.00
N SER A 902 30.82 29.03 -15.78
CA SER A 902 29.88 27.91 -15.97
C SER A 902 28.73 27.86 -14.96
N SER A 903 28.78 28.62 -13.86
CA SER A 903 27.68 28.78 -12.91
C SER A 903 26.51 29.60 -13.48
N GLN A 904 26.71 30.40 -14.54
CA GLN A 904 25.61 31.13 -15.19
C GLN A 904 24.52 30.21 -15.75
N PHE A 905 24.90 29.03 -16.25
CA PHE A 905 23.96 27.99 -16.68
C PHE A 905 22.95 27.63 -15.57
N PHE A 906 23.42 27.51 -14.33
CA PHE A 906 22.57 27.11 -13.21
C PHE A 906 21.53 28.17 -12.90
N ASN A 907 21.92 29.45 -12.87
CA ASN A 907 21.00 30.56 -12.66
C ASN A 907 19.99 30.69 -13.83
N SER A 908 20.42 30.48 -15.08
CA SER A 908 19.51 30.41 -16.24
C SER A 908 18.52 29.23 -16.14
N MET A 909 18.94 28.10 -15.59
CA MET A 909 18.11 26.90 -15.38
C MET A 909 17.08 27.12 -14.27
N VAL A 910 17.44 27.82 -13.18
CA VAL A 910 16.52 28.27 -12.12
C VAL A 910 15.47 29.25 -12.66
N GLN A 911 15.86 30.22 -13.50
CA GLN A 911 14.92 31.13 -14.17
C GLN A 911 13.90 30.37 -15.04
N LEU A 912 14.33 29.33 -15.75
CA LEU A 912 13.43 28.48 -16.52
C LEU A 912 12.49 27.64 -15.61
N ALA A 913 12.95 27.25 -14.41
CA ALA A 913 12.12 26.58 -13.42
C ALA A 913 11.02 27.50 -12.84
N HIS A 914 11.26 28.81 -12.69
CA HIS A 914 10.22 29.79 -12.35
C HIS A 914 9.14 29.91 -13.44
N ILE A 915 9.50 29.77 -14.72
CA ILE A 915 8.53 29.74 -15.81
C ILE A 915 7.70 28.43 -15.73
N ALA A 916 8.34 27.29 -15.46
CA ALA A 916 7.66 26.02 -15.21
C ALA A 916 6.70 26.07 -14.00
N GLU A 917 7.04 26.82 -12.94
CA GLU A 917 6.13 27.11 -11.83
C GLU A 917 4.91 27.93 -12.27
N SER A 918 5.13 29.01 -13.04
CA SER A 918 4.02 29.83 -13.54
C SER A 918 3.06 29.02 -14.41
N ILE A 919 3.57 28.10 -15.24
CA ILE A 919 2.77 27.14 -16.01
C ILE A 919 1.94 26.25 -15.05
N LEU A 920 2.57 25.57 -14.10
CA LEU A 920 1.90 24.69 -13.12
C LEU A 920 0.78 25.39 -12.35
N VAL A 921 1.03 26.61 -11.87
CA VAL A 921 0.04 27.42 -11.15
C VAL A 921 -1.16 27.75 -12.05
N SER A 922 -0.93 28.17 -13.30
CA SER A 922 -2.00 28.44 -14.26
C SER A 922 -2.87 27.20 -14.53
N ILE A 923 -2.26 26.03 -14.73
CA ILE A 923 -2.96 24.75 -14.96
C ILE A 923 -3.90 24.40 -13.80
N SER A 924 -3.42 24.58 -12.57
CA SER A 924 -4.14 24.18 -11.36
C SER A 924 -5.30 25.08 -10.94
N LYS A 925 -5.39 26.31 -11.47
CA LYS A 925 -6.49 27.25 -11.19
C LYS A 925 -7.76 26.88 -11.93
N ASP A 926 -7.59 26.41 -13.18
CA ASP A 926 -8.70 26.11 -14.09
C ASP A 926 -9.13 24.64 -14.03
N THR A 927 -8.22 23.72 -13.69
CA THR A 927 -8.55 22.32 -13.38
C THR A 927 -8.05 21.94 -11.97
N PRO A 928 -8.96 21.69 -11.00
CA PRO A 928 -8.56 21.15 -9.70
C PRO A 928 -7.85 19.82 -9.91
N TRP A 929 -6.75 19.55 -9.18
CA TRP A 929 -5.93 18.33 -9.32
C TRP A 929 -6.76 17.04 -9.14
N SER A 930 -7.33 16.55 -10.24
CA SER A 930 -8.29 15.44 -10.24
C SER A 930 -7.56 14.12 -10.43
N LEU A 931 -7.78 13.18 -9.50
CA LEU A 931 -7.29 11.81 -9.63
C LEU A 931 -7.83 11.17 -10.93
N PRO A 932 -6.95 10.70 -11.84
CA PRO A 932 -7.37 10.04 -13.07
C PRO A 932 -8.34 8.88 -12.77
N GLY A 933 -9.45 8.83 -13.51
CA GLY A 933 -10.43 7.74 -13.42
C GLY A 933 -11.46 7.83 -12.28
N ARG A 934 -11.44 8.86 -11.40
CA ARG A 934 -12.46 8.97 -10.33
C ARG A 934 -13.67 9.85 -10.65
N ASN A 935 -13.55 10.79 -11.59
CA ASN A 935 -14.63 11.67 -12.07
C ASN A 935 -14.42 12.05 -13.56
N ALA A 936 -14.45 11.09 -14.49
CA ALA A 936 -14.30 11.38 -15.93
C ALA A 936 -15.32 12.42 -16.41
N ASN A 937 -16.59 12.23 -16.01
CA ASN A 937 -17.73 13.05 -16.36
C ASN A 937 -17.62 14.52 -15.89
N ALA A 938 -16.81 14.81 -14.86
CA ALA A 938 -16.59 16.17 -14.36
C ALA A 938 -15.50 16.92 -15.16
N ALA A 939 -14.49 16.19 -15.65
CA ALA A 939 -13.48 16.75 -16.56
C ALA A 939 -14.10 17.03 -17.93
N GLU A 940 -14.97 16.14 -18.41
CA GLU A 940 -15.76 16.34 -19.64
C GLU A 940 -16.67 17.58 -19.53
N THR A 941 -17.36 17.79 -18.40
CA THR A 941 -18.21 18.99 -18.22
C THR A 941 -17.44 20.29 -18.05
N ALA A 942 -16.22 20.28 -17.51
CA ALA A 942 -15.37 21.47 -17.47
C ALA A 942 -14.75 21.81 -18.84
N ALA A 943 -14.44 20.80 -19.65
CA ALA A 943 -13.93 20.98 -21.02
C ALA A 943 -14.99 21.45 -22.04
N LEU A 944 -16.27 21.47 -21.65
CA LEU A 944 -17.40 21.81 -22.53
C LEU A 944 -17.66 23.33 -22.67
N ASP A 945 -17.01 24.20 -21.88
CA ASP A 945 -17.20 25.66 -21.88
C ASP A 945 -16.22 26.41 -22.81
N PRO A 946 -16.71 27.16 -23.83
CA PRO A 946 -15.85 27.94 -24.73
C PRO A 946 -14.96 28.99 -24.04
N ILE A 947 -15.42 29.55 -22.92
CA ILE A 947 -14.68 30.56 -22.15
C ILE A 947 -13.40 29.95 -21.56
N HIS A 948 -13.47 28.73 -21.02
CA HIS A 948 -12.34 28.02 -20.44
C HIS A 948 -11.23 27.77 -21.49
N PHE A 949 -11.62 27.40 -22.71
CA PHE A 949 -10.69 27.20 -23.82
C PHE A 949 -9.99 28.51 -24.25
N ILE A 950 -10.71 29.65 -24.25
CA ILE A 950 -10.11 30.97 -24.52
C ILE A 950 -9.11 31.37 -23.42
N VAL A 951 -9.41 31.08 -22.15
CA VAL A 951 -8.49 31.32 -21.02
C VAL A 951 -7.23 30.45 -21.14
N GLN A 952 -7.35 29.16 -21.48
CA GLN A 952 -6.20 28.28 -21.76
C GLN A 952 -5.29 28.85 -22.87
N LEU A 953 -5.87 29.36 -23.97
CA LEU A 953 -5.11 29.99 -25.05
C LEU A 953 -4.39 31.26 -24.59
N ALA A 954 -5.05 32.11 -23.81
CA ALA A 954 -4.44 33.32 -23.25
C ALA A 954 -3.25 32.99 -22.33
N ILE A 955 -3.38 31.97 -21.47
CA ILE A 955 -2.29 31.46 -20.63
C ILE A 955 -1.11 31.00 -21.50
N VAL A 956 -1.36 30.18 -22.53
CA VAL A 956 -0.30 29.69 -23.42
C VAL A 956 0.45 30.84 -24.12
N MET A 957 -0.26 31.90 -24.52
CA MET A 957 0.37 33.11 -25.09
C MET A 957 1.21 33.88 -24.06
N GLU A 958 0.75 34.01 -22.81
CA GLU A 958 1.52 34.63 -21.73
C GLU A 958 2.82 33.87 -21.44
N GLN A 959 2.75 32.54 -21.37
CA GLN A 959 3.90 31.69 -21.09
C GLN A 959 4.91 31.65 -22.25
N GLU A 960 4.45 31.66 -23.51
CA GLU A 960 5.33 31.81 -24.68
C GLU A 960 6.06 33.17 -24.67
N GLY A 961 5.39 34.24 -24.23
CA GLY A 961 6.02 35.55 -24.00
C GLY A 961 7.14 35.51 -22.95
N LYS A 962 6.92 34.83 -21.82
CA LYS A 962 7.95 34.62 -20.78
C LYS A 962 9.12 33.77 -21.27
N LEU A 963 8.84 32.65 -21.95
CA LEU A 963 9.84 31.77 -22.54
C LEU A 963 10.71 32.51 -23.56
N ARG A 964 10.11 33.38 -24.39
CA ARG A 964 10.85 34.18 -25.37
C ARG A 964 11.70 35.27 -24.72
N SER A 965 11.14 35.99 -23.74
CA SER A 965 11.90 36.97 -22.95
C SER A 965 13.11 36.32 -22.25
N TRP A 966 12.96 35.10 -21.72
CA TRP A 966 14.10 34.35 -21.16
C TRP A 966 15.14 33.97 -22.21
N LEU A 967 14.71 33.51 -23.39
CA LEU A 967 15.60 33.16 -24.51
C LEU A 967 16.41 34.37 -25.01
N ASP A 968 15.78 35.54 -25.11
CA ASP A 968 16.42 36.78 -25.54
C ASP A 968 17.43 37.31 -24.49
N ASN A 969 17.15 37.10 -23.20
CA ASN A 969 18.00 37.50 -22.07
C ASN A 969 19.11 36.49 -21.70
N LEU A 970 19.26 35.37 -22.41
CA LEU A 970 20.36 34.42 -22.16
C LEU A 970 21.74 35.06 -22.43
N PRO A 971 22.78 34.74 -21.63
CA PRO A 971 24.16 35.11 -21.92
C PRO A 971 24.61 34.61 -23.31
N ASP A 972 25.43 35.39 -24.03
CA ASP A 972 25.79 35.09 -25.42
C ASP A 972 26.41 33.70 -25.63
N HIS A 973 27.20 33.21 -24.66
CA HIS A 973 27.82 31.89 -24.70
C HIS A 973 26.83 30.73 -24.42
N LEU A 974 25.62 31.00 -23.93
CA LEU A 974 24.56 30.01 -23.72
C LEU A 974 23.46 30.03 -24.80
N LYS A 975 23.49 31.02 -25.71
CA LYS A 975 22.53 31.11 -26.82
C LYS A 975 22.67 29.91 -27.77
N PHE A 976 21.53 29.35 -28.18
CA PHE A 976 21.43 28.05 -28.86
C PHE A 976 22.09 27.94 -30.25
N GLY A 977 22.60 29.04 -30.81
CA GLY A 977 23.36 29.09 -32.07
C GLY A 977 24.84 29.44 -31.91
N ALA A 978 25.32 29.69 -30.69
CA ALA A 978 26.70 30.10 -30.45
C ALA A 978 27.66 28.89 -30.45
N VAL A 979 28.45 28.73 -31.52
CA VAL A 979 29.44 27.64 -31.62
C VAL A 979 30.61 27.90 -30.67
N HIS A 980 30.70 27.12 -29.59
CA HIS A 980 31.76 27.25 -28.59
C HIS A 980 32.79 26.09 -28.66
N GLN A 981 34.06 26.40 -28.42
CA GLN A 981 35.15 25.40 -28.48
C GLN A 981 35.11 24.43 -27.29
N SER A 982 34.85 24.93 -26.08
CA SER A 982 34.73 24.11 -24.87
C SER A 982 33.52 23.19 -24.91
N GLU A 983 33.76 21.89 -24.75
CA GLU A 983 32.72 20.85 -24.70
C GLU A 983 31.75 21.03 -23.52
N LYS A 984 32.26 21.44 -22.36
CA LYS A 984 31.46 21.76 -21.16
C LYS A 984 30.35 22.77 -21.45
N ILE A 985 30.66 23.81 -22.25
CA ILE A 985 29.68 24.84 -22.63
C ILE A 985 28.72 24.32 -23.71
N ARG A 986 29.18 23.54 -24.70
CA ARG A 986 28.27 22.87 -25.66
C ARG A 986 27.27 21.96 -24.95
N ARG A 987 27.70 21.26 -23.89
CA ARG A 987 26.82 20.42 -23.06
C ARG A 987 25.78 21.25 -22.30
N GLN A 988 26.19 22.37 -21.71
CA GLN A 988 25.29 23.33 -21.06
C GLN A 988 24.26 23.94 -22.05
N GLN A 989 24.69 24.33 -23.26
CA GLN A 989 23.80 24.81 -24.33
C GLN A 989 22.77 23.74 -24.74
N SER A 990 23.21 22.52 -25.03
CA SER A 990 22.33 21.40 -25.42
C SER A 990 21.30 21.07 -24.33
N MET A 991 21.75 21.09 -23.06
CA MET A 991 20.92 20.86 -21.88
C MET A 991 19.87 21.97 -21.67
N LEU A 992 20.25 23.25 -21.79
CA LEU A 992 19.28 24.36 -21.76
C LEU A 992 18.30 24.28 -22.91
N ARG A 993 18.76 23.99 -24.12
CA ARG A 993 17.91 23.91 -25.32
C ARG A 993 16.87 22.80 -25.22
N VAL A 994 17.23 21.60 -24.74
CA VAL A 994 16.23 20.52 -24.55
C VAL A 994 15.25 20.83 -23.40
N ARG A 995 15.72 21.43 -22.30
CA ARG A 995 14.84 21.85 -21.19
C ARG A 995 13.87 22.95 -21.62
N TYR A 996 14.32 23.91 -22.42
CA TYR A 996 13.49 24.95 -23.03
C TYR A 996 12.44 24.35 -23.96
N LEU A 997 12.85 23.53 -24.94
CA LEU A 997 11.94 22.89 -25.89
C LEU A 997 10.91 22.00 -25.18
N HIS A 998 11.32 21.24 -24.15
CA HIS A 998 10.42 20.41 -23.36
C HIS A 998 9.42 21.26 -22.54
N THR A 999 9.85 22.37 -21.94
CA THR A 999 8.95 23.27 -21.18
C THR A 999 7.91 23.92 -22.09
N ARG A 1000 8.34 24.35 -23.28
CA ARG A 1000 7.47 24.88 -24.34
C ARG A 1000 6.49 23.82 -24.89
N LEU A 1001 6.98 22.61 -25.15
CA LEU A 1001 6.17 21.44 -25.53
C LEU A 1001 5.09 21.13 -24.49
N MET A 1002 5.43 21.10 -23.20
CA MET A 1002 4.46 20.83 -22.14
C MET A 1002 3.40 21.94 -22.00
N THR A 1003 3.76 23.19 -22.32
CA THR A 1003 2.83 24.32 -22.37
C THR A 1003 1.80 24.14 -23.50
N HIS A 1004 2.25 23.86 -24.73
CA HIS A 1004 1.34 23.70 -25.87
C HIS A 1004 0.59 22.35 -25.90
N ARG A 1005 1.06 21.34 -25.16
CA ARG A 1005 0.47 20.00 -25.09
C ARG A 1005 -0.99 20.01 -24.62
N GLN A 1006 -1.37 20.93 -23.74
CA GLN A 1006 -2.74 20.96 -23.18
C GLN A 1006 -3.78 21.26 -24.26
N ASN A 1007 -3.51 22.23 -25.13
CA ASN A 1007 -4.38 22.55 -26.26
C ASN A 1007 -4.54 21.35 -27.22
N LEU A 1008 -3.47 20.57 -27.44
CA LEU A 1008 -3.53 19.34 -28.24
C LEU A 1008 -4.43 18.28 -27.59
N LEU A 1009 -4.39 18.13 -26.26
CA LEU A 1009 -5.23 17.17 -25.54
C LEU A 1009 -6.70 17.58 -25.51
N SER A 1010 -6.99 18.86 -25.24
CA SER A 1010 -8.36 19.39 -25.28
C SER A 1010 -9.02 19.12 -26.64
N LEU A 1011 -8.27 19.26 -27.76
CA LEU A 1011 -8.75 18.93 -29.11
C LEU A 1011 -8.84 17.44 -29.42
N ILE A 1012 -8.05 16.59 -28.75
CA ILE A 1012 -8.17 15.12 -28.86
C ILE A 1012 -9.40 14.64 -28.08
N GLN A 1013 -9.82 15.36 -27.04
CA GLN A 1013 -11.00 15.07 -26.21
C GLN A 1013 -12.30 15.66 -26.77
N CYS A 1014 -12.25 16.85 -27.40
CA CYS A 1014 -13.43 17.44 -28.04
C CYS A 1014 -13.88 16.64 -29.27
N ASP A 1015 -15.18 16.34 -29.34
CA ASP A 1015 -15.75 15.61 -30.47
C ASP A 1015 -15.72 16.43 -31.77
N ARG A 1016 -15.67 15.70 -32.90
CA ARG A 1016 -15.39 16.21 -34.25
C ARG A 1016 -16.35 17.32 -34.70
N LYS A 1017 -17.58 17.35 -34.15
CA LYS A 1017 -18.63 18.34 -34.49
C LYS A 1017 -18.39 19.75 -33.91
N ARG A 1018 -17.56 19.93 -32.86
CA ARG A 1018 -17.38 21.26 -32.19
C ARG A 1018 -16.15 22.07 -32.61
N ILE A 1019 -15.16 21.49 -33.30
CA ILE A 1019 -14.05 22.31 -33.84
C ILE A 1019 -14.56 23.26 -34.94
N ASP A 1020 -15.57 22.84 -35.70
CA ASP A 1020 -16.26 23.68 -36.68
C ASP A 1020 -17.36 24.57 -36.05
N SER A 1021 -17.60 24.50 -34.73
CA SER A 1021 -18.44 25.45 -33.99
C SER A 1021 -17.65 26.58 -33.32
N LEU A 1022 -16.32 26.63 -33.50
CA LEU A 1022 -15.54 27.84 -33.30
C LEU A 1022 -15.78 28.76 -34.51
N GLU A 1023 -16.83 29.58 -34.44
CA GLU A 1023 -17.21 30.51 -35.53
C GLU A 1023 -16.13 31.57 -35.84
N ASP A 1024 -15.14 31.76 -34.96
CA ASP A 1024 -14.04 32.72 -35.13
C ASP A 1024 -12.77 32.08 -35.73
N ASP A 1025 -12.46 32.47 -36.97
CA ASP A 1025 -11.27 32.07 -37.74
C ASP A 1025 -9.94 32.44 -37.06
N PHE A 1026 -9.93 33.50 -36.25
CA PHE A 1026 -8.76 33.90 -35.47
C PHE A 1026 -8.40 32.85 -34.42
N LEU A 1027 -9.38 32.40 -33.62
CA LEU A 1027 -9.17 31.37 -32.60
C LEU A 1027 -8.73 30.05 -33.25
N ARG A 1028 -9.36 29.64 -34.36
CA ARG A 1028 -8.94 28.46 -35.13
C ARG A 1028 -7.47 28.56 -35.55
N THR A 1029 -7.04 29.73 -36.03
CA THR A 1029 -5.64 29.96 -36.44
C THR A 1029 -4.65 29.88 -35.27
N VAL A 1030 -4.96 30.50 -34.13
CA VAL A 1030 -4.10 30.47 -32.92
C VAL A 1030 -3.95 29.04 -32.38
N VAL A 1031 -5.06 28.30 -32.30
CA VAL A 1031 -5.09 26.90 -31.86
C VAL A 1031 -4.21 26.01 -32.74
N MET A 1032 -4.36 26.12 -34.06
CA MET A 1032 -3.54 25.35 -35.01
C MET A 1032 -2.06 25.76 -34.97
N GLY A 1033 -1.76 27.03 -34.69
CA GLY A 1033 -0.40 27.50 -34.38
C GLY A 1033 0.19 26.83 -33.14
N SER A 1034 -0.58 26.70 -32.06
CA SER A 1034 -0.17 25.99 -30.84
C SER A 1034 0.15 24.52 -31.11
N ILE A 1035 -0.66 23.82 -31.91
CA ILE A 1035 -0.40 22.40 -32.26
C ILE A 1035 0.89 22.28 -33.07
N ARG A 1036 1.06 23.10 -34.12
CA ARG A 1036 2.28 23.12 -34.94
C ARG A 1036 3.52 23.33 -34.09
N THR A 1037 3.48 24.28 -33.14
CA THR A 1037 4.58 24.54 -32.21
C THR A 1037 4.85 23.34 -31.30
N CYS A 1038 3.81 22.69 -30.77
CA CYS A 1038 3.94 21.46 -29.98
C CYS A 1038 4.64 20.34 -30.76
N THR A 1039 4.21 20.10 -32.00
CA THR A 1039 4.78 19.06 -32.86
C THR A 1039 6.20 19.40 -33.29
N GLN A 1040 6.49 20.65 -33.66
CA GLN A 1040 7.83 21.09 -34.00
C GLN A 1040 8.80 20.89 -32.83
N CYS A 1041 8.40 21.25 -31.59
CA CYS A 1041 9.25 21.03 -30.42
C CYS A 1041 9.53 19.53 -30.19
N ALA A 1042 8.57 18.64 -30.46
CA ALA A 1042 8.79 17.19 -30.38
C ALA A 1042 9.77 16.68 -31.44
N CYS A 1043 9.64 17.15 -32.70
CA CYS A 1043 10.61 16.85 -33.77
C CYS A 1043 12.02 17.37 -33.42
N ASP A 1044 12.14 18.63 -33.02
CA ASP A 1044 13.41 19.28 -32.65
C ASP A 1044 14.12 18.52 -31.51
N ILE A 1045 13.37 18.06 -30.50
CA ILE A 1045 13.91 17.24 -29.39
C ILE A 1045 14.44 15.89 -29.91
N THR A 1046 13.67 15.18 -30.74
CA THR A 1046 14.13 13.89 -31.30
C THR A 1046 15.37 14.05 -32.19
N GLU A 1047 15.44 15.11 -32.99
CA GLU A 1047 16.60 15.41 -33.83
C GLU A 1047 17.82 15.77 -32.98
N MET A 1048 17.65 16.61 -31.94
CA MET A 1048 18.73 16.96 -31.01
C MET A 1048 19.31 15.75 -30.30
N VAL A 1049 18.48 14.82 -29.81
CA VAL A 1049 18.95 13.61 -29.13
C VAL A 1049 19.71 12.72 -30.11
N LYS A 1050 19.20 12.52 -31.34
CA LYS A 1050 19.87 11.77 -32.40
C LYS A 1050 21.24 12.37 -32.77
N ASN A 1051 21.30 13.68 -32.98
CA ASN A 1051 22.54 14.39 -33.34
C ASN A 1051 23.54 14.39 -32.17
N SER A 1052 23.06 14.37 -30.92
CA SER A 1052 23.90 14.31 -29.73
C SER A 1052 24.45 12.92 -29.43
N ALA A 1053 23.75 11.86 -29.84
CA ALA A 1053 24.18 10.48 -29.67
C ALA A 1053 25.55 10.19 -30.30
N ALA A 1054 25.78 10.73 -31.50
CA ALA A 1054 27.04 10.55 -32.24
C ALA A 1054 28.23 11.34 -31.65
N ALA A 1055 27.99 12.26 -30.70
CA ALA A 1055 28.99 13.22 -30.25
C ALA A 1055 29.06 13.39 -28.72
N GLN A 1056 28.35 12.57 -27.93
CA GLN A 1056 28.30 12.58 -26.45
C GLN A 1056 28.04 13.96 -25.78
N ASN A 1057 27.54 14.94 -26.55
CA ASN A 1057 27.44 16.34 -26.14
C ASN A 1057 26.26 16.64 -25.19
N MET A 1058 25.36 15.69 -24.93
CA MET A 1058 24.09 15.94 -24.20
C MET A 1058 24.05 15.32 -22.79
N GLY A 1059 25.17 14.76 -22.33
CA GLY A 1059 25.25 14.02 -21.07
C GLY A 1059 24.93 12.54 -21.25
N PRO A 1060 24.61 11.80 -20.17
CA PRO A 1060 24.45 10.35 -20.22
C PRO A 1060 23.23 9.95 -21.04
N TRP A 1061 23.32 8.80 -21.72
CA TRP A 1061 22.26 8.30 -22.61
C TRP A 1061 20.89 8.19 -21.91
N TRP A 1062 20.88 7.75 -20.65
CA TRP A 1062 19.66 7.54 -19.87
C TRP A 1062 18.86 8.83 -19.71
N TYR A 1063 19.55 9.97 -19.64
CA TYR A 1063 18.93 11.29 -19.44
C TYR A 1063 18.08 11.74 -20.63
N ASN A 1064 18.36 11.21 -21.82
CA ASN A 1064 17.69 11.56 -23.06
C ASN A 1064 16.39 10.75 -23.28
N VAL A 1065 16.30 9.53 -22.72
CA VAL A 1065 15.18 8.59 -22.92
C VAL A 1065 13.84 9.22 -22.48
N GLN A 1066 13.83 9.92 -21.35
CA GLN A 1066 12.65 10.66 -20.87
C GLN A 1066 12.12 11.71 -21.87
N PHE A 1067 13.00 12.44 -22.57
CA PHE A 1067 12.59 13.47 -23.54
C PHE A 1067 12.11 12.84 -24.86
N LEU A 1068 12.69 11.70 -25.24
CA LEU A 1068 12.20 10.91 -26.37
C LEU A 1068 10.81 10.33 -26.08
N PHE A 1069 10.58 9.81 -24.87
CA PHE A 1069 9.29 9.25 -24.47
C PHE A 1069 8.15 10.28 -24.60
N THR A 1070 8.35 11.49 -24.05
CA THR A 1070 7.35 12.57 -24.15
C THR A 1070 7.12 13.03 -25.60
N SER A 1071 8.19 13.07 -26.41
CA SER A 1071 8.11 13.49 -27.80
C SER A 1071 7.41 12.44 -28.67
N LEU A 1072 7.77 11.16 -28.55
CA LEU A 1072 7.12 10.05 -29.26
C LEU A 1072 5.63 9.96 -28.95
N GLY A 1073 5.21 10.14 -27.68
CA GLY A 1073 3.80 10.17 -27.30
C GLY A 1073 3.00 11.22 -28.09
N ILE A 1074 3.53 12.44 -28.21
CA ILE A 1074 2.90 13.53 -28.98
C ILE A 1074 2.90 13.23 -30.49
N LEU A 1075 4.02 12.74 -31.03
CA LEU A 1075 4.13 12.43 -32.46
C LEU A 1075 3.13 11.33 -32.87
N PHE A 1076 2.98 10.26 -32.08
CA PHE A 1076 1.97 9.24 -32.32
C PHE A 1076 0.53 9.76 -32.14
N ALA A 1077 0.26 10.59 -31.12
CA ALA A 1077 -1.06 11.20 -30.94
C ALA A 1077 -1.50 12.03 -32.17
N VAL A 1078 -0.57 12.80 -32.75
CA VAL A 1078 -0.79 13.53 -34.01
C VAL A 1078 -1.02 12.57 -35.18
N GLN A 1079 -0.22 11.51 -35.33
CA GLN A 1079 -0.40 10.52 -36.41
C GLN A 1079 -1.73 9.75 -36.34
N MET A 1080 -2.36 9.62 -35.17
CA MET A 1080 -3.62 8.89 -34.98
C MET A 1080 -4.90 9.69 -35.30
N ARG A 1081 -4.81 11.03 -35.48
CA ARG A 1081 -5.96 11.93 -35.72
C ARG A 1081 -5.86 12.63 -37.09
N ALA A 1082 -6.65 12.15 -38.06
CA ALA A 1082 -6.62 12.63 -39.45
C ALA A 1082 -6.85 14.16 -39.60
N THR A 1083 -7.72 14.75 -38.77
CA THR A 1083 -7.98 16.20 -38.73
C THR A 1083 -6.74 17.03 -38.42
N ILE A 1084 -5.85 16.53 -37.58
CA ILE A 1084 -4.62 17.24 -37.18
C ILE A 1084 -3.54 17.06 -38.26
N THR A 1085 -3.45 15.86 -38.86
CA THR A 1085 -2.45 15.56 -39.90
C THR A 1085 -2.54 16.42 -41.16
N GLN A 1086 -3.67 17.08 -41.42
CA GLN A 1086 -3.83 18.01 -42.56
C GLN A 1086 -3.08 19.34 -42.36
N HIS A 1087 -2.72 19.69 -41.12
CA HIS A 1087 -2.17 21.00 -40.78
C HIS A 1087 -0.71 20.97 -40.30
N VAL A 1088 -0.09 19.79 -40.29
CA VAL A 1088 1.27 19.53 -39.75
C VAL A 1088 2.08 18.76 -40.79
N ASP A 1089 3.39 18.99 -40.86
CA ASP A 1089 4.29 18.22 -41.74
C ASP A 1089 4.41 16.76 -41.27
N ILE A 1090 3.62 15.89 -41.89
CA ILE A 1090 3.60 14.45 -41.62
C ILE A 1090 4.90 13.74 -42.03
N GLN A 1091 5.68 14.29 -42.96
CA GLN A 1091 6.96 13.69 -43.38
C GLN A 1091 8.02 13.93 -42.29
N ALA A 1092 8.14 15.17 -41.80
CA ALA A 1092 8.99 15.51 -40.66
C ALA A 1092 8.62 14.68 -39.42
N VAL A 1093 7.33 14.58 -39.09
CA VAL A 1093 6.81 13.76 -37.97
C VAL A 1093 7.18 12.28 -38.12
N THR A 1094 7.06 11.71 -39.32
CA THR A 1094 7.40 10.29 -39.55
C THR A 1094 8.90 10.06 -39.42
N SER A 1095 9.73 10.95 -40.01
CA SER A 1095 11.20 10.88 -39.90
C SER A 1095 11.71 11.03 -38.46
N ALA A 1096 11.06 11.89 -37.66
CA ALA A 1096 11.32 12.05 -36.23
C ALA A 1096 11.02 10.77 -35.43
N VAL A 1097 9.88 10.11 -35.70
CA VAL A 1097 9.52 8.82 -35.08
C VAL A 1097 10.50 7.71 -35.46
N ASP A 1098 10.87 7.61 -36.74
CA ASP A 1098 11.87 6.64 -37.22
C ASP A 1098 13.22 6.84 -36.53
N GLY A 1099 13.74 8.09 -36.54
CA GLY A 1099 15.02 8.41 -35.91
C GLY A 1099 15.06 8.17 -34.40
N ALA A 1100 13.95 8.40 -33.69
CA ALA A 1100 13.84 8.12 -32.26
C ALA A 1100 13.76 6.61 -31.96
N LEU A 1101 13.03 5.83 -32.77
CA LEU A 1101 12.98 4.36 -32.64
C LEU A 1101 14.33 3.72 -32.95
N ASP A 1102 15.06 4.19 -33.96
CA ASP A 1102 16.39 3.69 -34.28
C ASP A 1102 17.42 4.00 -33.17
N TYR A 1103 17.30 5.15 -32.49
CA TYR A 1103 18.09 5.42 -31.30
C TYR A 1103 17.74 4.49 -30.11
N LEU A 1104 16.46 4.20 -29.88
CA LEU A 1104 16.04 3.22 -28.87
C LEU A 1104 16.50 1.79 -29.20
N ARG A 1105 16.67 1.44 -30.48
CA ARG A 1105 17.32 0.19 -30.93
C ARG A 1105 18.82 0.19 -30.69
N PHE A 1106 19.51 1.31 -30.97
CA PHE A 1106 20.94 1.47 -30.72
C PHE A 1106 21.33 1.29 -29.24
N LEU A 1107 20.48 1.75 -28.31
CA LEU A 1107 20.68 1.54 -26.87
C LEU A 1107 20.52 0.07 -26.42
N GLY A 1108 19.99 -0.81 -27.28
CA GLY A 1108 19.83 -2.24 -27.01
C GLY A 1108 18.93 -2.54 -25.81
N ASP A 1109 19.24 -3.63 -25.11
CA ASP A 1109 18.53 -4.09 -23.92
C ASP A 1109 19.35 -3.90 -22.63
N VAL A 1110 20.16 -2.83 -22.59
CA VAL A 1110 21.03 -2.49 -21.44
C VAL A 1110 20.22 -2.16 -20.17
N ASN A 1111 18.99 -1.70 -20.32
CA ASN A 1111 18.10 -1.34 -19.21
C ASN A 1111 16.65 -1.64 -19.59
N GLY A 1112 15.93 -2.36 -18.72
CA GLY A 1112 14.53 -2.77 -18.96
C GLY A 1112 13.56 -1.61 -19.23
N VAL A 1113 13.83 -0.40 -18.74
CA VAL A 1113 13.05 0.81 -19.07
C VAL A 1113 13.15 1.13 -20.56
N VAL A 1114 14.34 1.03 -21.15
CA VAL A 1114 14.55 1.26 -22.60
C VAL A 1114 13.86 0.18 -23.42
N THR A 1115 14.04 -1.10 -23.06
CA THR A 1115 13.39 -2.24 -23.72
C THR A 1115 11.87 -2.10 -23.72
N ARG A 1116 11.26 -1.69 -22.60
CA ARG A 1116 9.81 -1.43 -22.49
C ARG A 1116 9.35 -0.21 -23.27
N CYS A 1117 10.12 0.89 -23.26
CA CYS A 1117 9.81 2.06 -24.09
C CYS A 1117 9.86 1.72 -25.59
N ARG A 1118 10.86 0.95 -26.01
CA ARG A 1118 11.02 0.48 -27.40
C ARG A 1118 9.84 -0.40 -27.82
N SER A 1119 9.54 -1.46 -27.06
CA SER A 1119 8.47 -2.40 -27.41
C SER A 1119 7.08 -1.74 -27.42
N TYR A 1120 6.83 -0.79 -26.51
CA TYR A 1120 5.60 0.00 -26.48
C TYR A 1120 5.40 0.82 -27.76
N PHE A 1121 6.39 1.63 -28.16
CA PHE A 1121 6.27 2.48 -29.35
C PHE A 1121 6.36 1.70 -30.66
N GLU A 1122 7.07 0.57 -30.71
CA GLU A 1122 7.02 -0.35 -31.87
C GLU A 1122 5.63 -1.00 -32.01
N SER A 1123 4.97 -1.37 -30.89
CA SER A 1123 3.58 -1.84 -30.92
C SER A 1123 2.62 -0.76 -31.42
N LEU A 1124 2.72 0.48 -30.92
CA LEU A 1124 1.92 1.62 -31.42
C LEU A 1124 2.14 1.90 -32.91
N ARG A 1125 3.39 1.77 -33.40
CA ARG A 1125 3.73 1.89 -34.82
C ARG A 1125 2.96 0.88 -35.66
N THR A 1126 3.02 -0.41 -35.32
CA THR A 1126 2.33 -1.45 -36.09
C THR A 1126 0.81 -1.21 -36.14
N ARG A 1127 0.19 -0.80 -35.02
CA ARG A 1127 -1.24 -0.42 -34.95
C ARG A 1127 -1.58 0.78 -35.83
N THR A 1128 -0.67 1.75 -35.95
CA THR A 1128 -0.85 2.94 -36.80
C THR A 1128 -0.71 2.59 -38.29
N GLU A 1129 0.22 1.70 -38.63
CA GLU A 1129 0.45 1.23 -40.00
C GLU A 1129 -0.67 0.31 -40.50
N THR A 1130 -1.22 -0.59 -39.67
CA THR A 1130 -2.39 -1.42 -40.05
C THR A 1130 -3.63 -0.56 -40.29
N ARG A 1131 -3.87 0.45 -39.44
CA ARG A 1131 -4.99 1.41 -39.62
C ARG A 1131 -4.86 2.21 -40.92
N LYS A 1132 -3.64 2.60 -41.33
CA LYS A 1132 -3.39 3.27 -42.62
C LYS A 1132 -3.62 2.37 -43.85
N ARG A 1133 -3.56 1.04 -43.69
CA ARG A 1133 -3.77 0.06 -44.78
C ARG A 1133 -5.24 -0.34 -45.01
N SER A 1134 -6.17 0.10 -44.17
CA SER A 1134 -7.61 -0.15 -44.33
C SER A 1134 -8.35 1.15 -44.68
N PRO A 1135 -8.44 1.53 -45.97
CA PRO A 1135 -9.31 2.62 -46.40
C PRO A 1135 -10.77 2.17 -46.36
N ARG A 1136 -11.65 2.94 -45.69
CA ARG A 1136 -13.10 2.72 -45.77
C ARG A 1136 -13.57 2.99 -47.21
N GLY A 1137 -14.33 2.05 -47.79
CA GLY A 1137 -15.17 2.35 -48.94
C GLY A 1137 -16.32 3.31 -48.57
N PRO A 1138 -16.95 3.97 -49.56
CA PRO A 1138 -18.07 4.88 -49.30
C PRO A 1138 -19.26 4.11 -48.74
N THR A 1139 -19.83 4.60 -47.64
CA THR A 1139 -20.99 4.00 -46.98
C THR A 1139 -22.27 4.27 -47.75
N MET A 1140 -23.09 3.24 -47.95
CA MET A 1140 -24.46 3.37 -48.45
C MET A 1140 -25.27 4.25 -47.48
N ASN A 1141 -25.53 5.50 -47.89
CA ASN A 1141 -26.60 6.36 -47.36
C ASN A 1141 -26.85 7.63 -48.21
N GLU A 1142 -26.05 7.92 -49.26
CA GLU A 1142 -26.26 9.06 -50.17
C GLU A 1142 -27.22 8.77 -51.35
N THR A 1143 -28.03 7.71 -51.28
CA THR A 1143 -28.99 7.33 -52.34
C THR A 1143 -30.44 7.31 -51.85
N ALA A 1144 -30.84 8.30 -51.05
CA ALA A 1144 -32.19 8.43 -50.49
C ALA A 1144 -32.90 9.76 -50.79
N GLU A 1145 -32.24 10.75 -51.41
CA GLU A 1145 -32.83 12.08 -51.72
C GLU A 1145 -32.86 12.44 -53.22
N ALA A 1146 -32.51 11.51 -54.14
CA ALA A 1146 -32.43 11.79 -55.57
C ALA A 1146 -33.50 11.12 -56.45
N ASP A 1147 -34.16 10.06 -55.98
CA ASP A 1147 -35.13 9.28 -56.77
C ASP A 1147 -36.58 9.54 -56.33
N HIS A 1148 -37.04 10.78 -56.55
CA HIS A 1148 -38.47 11.10 -56.58
C HIS A 1148 -38.92 11.75 -57.90
N GLU A 1149 -38.26 11.42 -59.02
CA GLU A 1149 -38.78 11.69 -60.37
C GLU A 1149 -38.18 10.74 -61.43
N ALA A 1150 -39.04 10.12 -62.24
CA ALA A 1150 -38.75 9.15 -63.32
C ALA A 1150 -38.05 7.82 -62.89
N GLY A 1151 -38.32 6.66 -63.49
CA GLY A 1151 -39.23 6.37 -64.61
C GLY A 1151 -38.55 5.51 -65.69
N LEU A 1152 -39.13 4.33 -65.97
CA LEU A 1152 -38.89 3.45 -67.12
C LEU A 1152 -37.61 2.57 -67.20
N MET A 1153 -37.85 1.26 -67.03
CA MET A 1153 -37.48 0.16 -67.94
C MET A 1153 -36.01 -0.30 -68.14
N VAL A 1154 -35.91 -1.53 -68.68
CA VAL A 1154 -34.75 -2.20 -69.31
C VAL A 1154 -33.71 -2.77 -68.31
N SER A 1155 -33.80 -4.05 -67.91
CA SER A 1155 -33.49 -5.29 -68.65
C SER A 1155 -31.99 -5.65 -68.78
N GLY A 1156 -31.53 -6.56 -67.91
CA GLY A 1156 -31.00 -7.88 -68.29
C GLY A 1156 -29.69 -8.03 -69.09
N ALA A 1157 -28.67 -8.59 -68.41
CA ALA A 1157 -27.65 -9.53 -68.93
C ALA A 1157 -27.05 -10.25 -67.68
N MET A 1158 -26.94 -11.59 -67.54
CA MET A 1158 -26.08 -12.54 -68.27
C MET A 1158 -24.63 -12.04 -68.41
N ARG A 1159 -23.57 -12.81 -68.11
CA ARG A 1159 -23.39 -14.29 -68.14
C ARG A 1159 -22.04 -14.68 -67.49
N GLU A 1160 -21.80 -15.99 -67.33
CA GLU A 1160 -20.46 -16.66 -67.22
C GLU A 1160 -19.54 -16.24 -66.04
N GLY A 1161 -18.99 -17.12 -65.19
CA GLY A 1161 -19.04 -18.58 -65.11
C GLY A 1161 -17.75 -19.25 -65.62
N ASP A 1162 -16.83 -19.60 -64.72
CA ASP A 1162 -15.97 -20.78 -64.94
C ASP A 1162 -15.42 -21.40 -63.64
N ASN A 1163 -14.91 -22.63 -63.79
CA ASN A 1163 -14.68 -23.63 -62.74
C ASN A 1163 -13.31 -23.54 -62.04
N ILE A 1164 -13.14 -24.24 -60.90
CA ILE A 1164 -12.31 -25.46 -60.77
C ILE A 1164 -12.29 -25.98 -59.31
N GLY A 1165 -12.59 -27.28 -59.11
CA GLY A 1165 -11.81 -28.13 -58.20
C GLY A 1165 -12.19 -28.27 -56.71
N LEU A 1166 -13.35 -28.89 -56.44
CA LEU A 1166 -13.58 -30.08 -55.56
C LEU A 1166 -12.40 -30.74 -54.79
N PRO A 1167 -12.66 -31.69 -53.85
CA PRO A 1167 -13.86 -31.99 -53.03
C PRO A 1167 -13.52 -31.91 -51.52
N PHE A 1168 -14.30 -32.31 -50.50
CA PHE A 1168 -15.63 -32.93 -50.30
C PHE A 1168 -16.45 -32.01 -49.35
N GLY A 1169 -17.65 -32.27 -48.81
CA GLY A 1169 -18.59 -33.42 -48.72
C GLY A 1169 -19.05 -33.57 -47.25
N MET A 1170 -20.29 -33.90 -46.92
CA MET A 1170 -21.45 -34.22 -47.76
C MET A 1170 -22.74 -34.07 -46.93
N ASN A 1171 -23.81 -33.55 -47.54
CA ASN A 1171 -25.23 -33.64 -47.15
C ASN A 1171 -25.65 -33.02 -45.79
N GLY A 1172 -26.77 -32.29 -45.66
CA GLY A 1172 -27.73 -31.82 -46.67
C GLY A 1172 -29.18 -31.99 -46.22
N ASN A 1173 -30.02 -31.04 -46.64
CA ASN A 1173 -31.45 -31.22 -46.99
C ASN A 1173 -32.44 -31.63 -45.86
N GLU A 1174 -33.68 -31.14 -45.78
CA GLU A 1174 -34.47 -30.25 -46.67
C GLU A 1174 -35.83 -29.91 -46.01
N PHE A 1175 -36.60 -28.99 -46.63
CA PHE A 1175 -38.10 -28.93 -46.68
C PHE A 1175 -38.92 -28.81 -45.36
N ASP A 1176 -39.95 -27.98 -45.21
CA ASP A 1176 -40.67 -27.05 -46.10
C ASP A 1176 -41.73 -26.23 -45.31
N HIS A 1177 -42.26 -25.18 -45.95
CA HIS A 1177 -43.54 -24.46 -45.76
C HIS A 1177 -44.41 -24.59 -44.47
N GLY A 1178 -44.83 -23.41 -43.94
CA GLY A 1178 -46.03 -23.26 -43.09
C GLY A 1178 -46.31 -21.79 -42.71
N LEU A 1179 -47.54 -21.30 -42.94
CA LEU A 1179 -47.93 -19.88 -42.81
C LEU A 1179 -48.65 -19.53 -41.49
N ASP A 1180 -48.61 -18.22 -41.18
CA ASP A 1180 -49.57 -17.39 -40.44
C ASP A 1180 -49.75 -17.43 -38.89
N HIS A 1181 -49.42 -16.26 -38.33
CA HIS A 1181 -50.14 -15.46 -37.33
C HIS A 1181 -50.32 -15.89 -35.85
N ASN A 1182 -49.65 -15.08 -35.02
CA ASN A 1182 -50.18 -14.28 -33.90
C ASN A 1182 -50.27 -14.83 -32.45
N HIS A 1183 -49.57 -14.06 -31.59
CA HIS A 1183 -49.85 -13.70 -30.18
C HIS A 1183 -49.52 -14.67 -29.02
N HIS A 1184 -48.64 -14.12 -28.16
CA HIS A 1184 -48.60 -14.20 -26.69
C HIS A 1184 -48.13 -15.47 -25.94
N ASN A 1185 -46.94 -15.28 -25.34
CA ASN A 1185 -46.62 -15.50 -23.93
C ASN A 1185 -46.52 -16.92 -23.31
N TRP A 1186 -45.29 -17.18 -22.83
CA TRP A 1186 -44.90 -17.86 -21.58
C TRP A 1186 -44.71 -19.41 -21.53
N SER A 1187 -43.86 -19.79 -20.55
CA SER A 1187 -43.58 -21.10 -19.91
C SER A 1187 -42.69 -22.17 -20.59
N GLU A 1188 -41.50 -22.34 -19.99
CA GLU A 1188 -40.95 -23.56 -19.35
C GLU A 1188 -40.48 -24.83 -20.12
N THR A 1189 -39.22 -25.24 -19.86
CA THR A 1189 -38.67 -26.62 -19.76
C THR A 1189 -38.59 -27.49 -21.04
N ASN A 1190 -37.66 -28.45 -21.29
CA ASN A 1190 -36.58 -29.16 -20.56
C ASN A 1190 -35.47 -29.55 -21.60
N PHE A 1191 -34.16 -29.48 -21.32
CA PHE A 1191 -33.22 -30.52 -20.80
C PHE A 1191 -32.67 -31.57 -21.82
N ASP A 1192 -31.42 -32.02 -21.57
CA ASP A 1192 -30.54 -32.97 -22.28
C ASP A 1192 -29.91 -32.53 -23.64
N GLY A 1193 -28.60 -32.69 -23.91
CA GLY A 1193 -27.50 -33.14 -23.02
C GLY A 1193 -26.07 -33.16 -23.65
N THR A 1194 -25.06 -33.11 -22.75
CA THR A 1194 -23.66 -33.62 -22.83
C THR A 1194 -22.62 -33.11 -23.87
N GLU A 1195 -21.46 -32.67 -23.31
CA GLU A 1195 -20.06 -32.77 -23.83
C GLU A 1195 -19.64 -31.96 -25.09
N ASN A 1196 -18.46 -31.30 -25.19
CA ASN A 1196 -17.24 -31.17 -24.36
C ASN A 1196 -16.46 -29.85 -24.63
N LEU A 1197 -15.80 -29.32 -23.57
CA LEU A 1197 -14.52 -28.55 -23.53
C LEU A 1197 -14.29 -27.15 -24.21
N GLU A 1198 -13.59 -26.31 -23.42
CA GLU A 1198 -12.89 -25.02 -23.66
C GLU A 1198 -13.66 -23.67 -23.72
N PRO A 1199 -13.12 -22.59 -23.07
CA PRO A 1199 -13.78 -21.27 -22.98
C PRO A 1199 -13.23 -20.26 -24.00
N VAL A 1200 -14.13 -19.52 -24.67
CA VAL A 1200 -13.78 -18.45 -25.63
C VAL A 1200 -14.62 -17.19 -25.38
N THR A 1201 -13.97 -16.05 -25.64
CA THR A 1201 -14.45 -14.64 -25.73
C THR A 1201 -15.03 -13.93 -24.50
N ALA A 1202 -14.38 -12.81 -24.18
CA ALA A 1202 -14.93 -11.69 -23.43
C ALA A 1202 -15.02 -10.48 -24.40
N ASP A 1203 -16.21 -10.26 -24.97
CA ASP A 1203 -16.50 -9.19 -25.94
C ASP A 1203 -17.64 -8.30 -25.44
N LEU A 1204 -17.39 -7.46 -24.43
CA LEU A 1204 -18.44 -6.54 -23.93
C LEU A 1204 -17.95 -5.21 -23.33
N PHE A 1205 -16.71 -4.79 -23.66
CA PHE A 1205 -16.17 -3.48 -23.23
C PHE A 1205 -15.56 -2.64 -24.36
N LEU A 1206 -15.62 -3.13 -25.60
CA LEU A 1206 -15.21 -2.39 -26.80
C LEU A 1206 -16.38 -1.65 -27.50
N ASP A 1207 -17.62 -2.10 -27.31
CA ASP A 1207 -18.81 -1.47 -27.92
C ASP A 1207 -19.12 -0.08 -27.36
N HIS A 1208 -18.79 0.19 -26.09
CA HIS A 1208 -19.00 1.50 -25.48
C HIS A 1208 -17.98 2.57 -25.89
N LEU A 1209 -16.98 2.20 -26.71
CA LEU A 1209 -16.09 3.14 -27.42
C LEU A 1209 -16.44 3.26 -28.91
N MET A 1210 -17.51 2.58 -29.37
CA MET A 1210 -18.04 2.66 -30.73
C MET A 1210 -19.43 3.30 -30.81
N THR A 1211 -20.00 3.73 -29.68
CA THR A 1211 -21.34 4.33 -29.56
C THR A 1211 -21.25 5.78 -29.13
N ASP A 1212 -20.96 6.68 -30.08
CA ASP A 1212 -21.38 8.09 -30.05
C ASP A 1212 -21.13 8.76 -31.41
N LEU A 1213 -22.08 8.57 -32.33
CA LEU A 1213 -22.43 9.48 -33.42
C LEU A 1213 -23.92 9.21 -33.71
N ASP A 1214 -24.75 10.22 -33.47
CA ASP A 1214 -26.22 10.11 -33.40
C ASP A 1214 -26.89 9.45 -34.62
N PHE A 1215 -28.03 8.78 -34.43
CA PHE A 1215 -29.32 9.39 -34.79
C PHE A 1215 -30.54 8.75 -34.11
N ASP A 1216 -31.63 9.51 -34.11
CA ASP A 1216 -32.90 9.32 -33.40
C ASP A 1216 -33.74 8.09 -33.76
N PHE A 1217 -34.68 7.78 -32.86
CA PHE A 1217 -35.69 6.73 -32.95
C PHE A 1217 -36.69 6.89 -34.12
N SER A 1218 -36.86 5.82 -34.88
CA SER A 1218 -38.17 5.37 -35.40
C SER A 1218 -38.23 3.85 -35.48
#